data_AF-A0A256Y1G9-F1
#
_entry.id   AF-A0A256Y1G9-F1
#
_cell.length_a   1.000
_cell.length_b   1.000
_cell.length_c   1.000
_cell.angle_alpha   90.00
_cell.angle_beta   90.00
_cell.angle_gamma   90.00
#
_symmetry.space_group_name_H-M   'P 1'
#
loop_
_entity.id
_entity.type
_entity.pdbx_description
1 polymer ?
#
loop_
_entity_poly.entity_id
_entity_poly.type
_entity_poly.pdbx_seq_one_letter_code
_entity_poly.pdbx_strand_id
1 'polypeptide(L)'
;MLLYKTKNIFLLFTIFCLFFPNFCFSVVVEQGVIFQTPDTNTNIIIGNDFKFKQIDINETYIIFDNIFISANSTNEKNITLYNFTSDFIKFNISAKDNVDFVIDNVSADAYYSIYKDYTAIEKIKTNSSGYLAFKNNIENKHSFIIQLSKSQDSSCSSDLECISGNCLFGFCKPYTWECYNDSQCPGYCGTDHKCHSYSSGGSGGTKKANEIIITEKYPITRLEINLNKYVTKPDLQINILDTLPISKPSGIAYSYIKTKKSNFDNSFIKNTIIEFRVNNSWITENKITNIYLKTYDKKWIKLETKSTNKTDEHTYYRVNTKDIFDYLTIVGEKTISIPRPKFCSNGEKRCYINNLEKCVDNSWKILEKCEYGCDVKKLVCSPKQEEKKETKICDENEEKCVGDNLQRCKDNKWIIVEKESNLCITAINLNCTLEEVKEKQKMNYLLYFLIILAILLAAVGISYWNKHKLEEEKVYLPKVANEIKREKPIEIKPSIYEQKINELNQMMDYLINKSVNLKNKKLLTHSLKTKINNIAYELSLAKELTDRGSENGLKQISKTKKMINVVLNEINNTYEISTLNNMINKLTQKVNTLKTKGLLNYSLKTKIKSIVNELQISKKLSDNDSIEAPYHIQKAKQLINEVNRYYFKHQ
;
A
#
# COMPACT_ATOMS: atom_id res chain seq x y z
N MET A 1 2.34 -41.40 22.87
CA MET A 1 2.96 -40.05 22.87
C MET A 1 2.44 -39.34 21.62
N LEU A 2 1.87 -38.14 21.77
CA LEU A 2 1.07 -37.36 20.78
C LEU A 2 -0.39 -37.82 20.59
N LEU A 3 -1.27 -37.35 21.48
CA LEU A 3 -2.67 -36.92 21.20
C LEU A 3 -3.28 -36.37 22.51
N TYR A 4 -2.75 -35.28 23.07
CA TYR A 4 -3.34 -34.60 24.23
C TYR A 4 -2.82 -33.15 24.33
N LYS A 5 -3.34 -32.22 23.52
CA LYS A 5 -3.18 -30.75 23.74
C LYS A 5 -3.98 -29.90 22.74
N THR A 6 -5.29 -29.82 22.90
CA THR A 6 -6.10 -28.76 22.23
C THR A 6 -7.19 -28.16 23.12
N LYS A 7 -7.61 -28.83 24.20
CA LYS A 7 -8.66 -28.31 25.09
C LYS A 7 -8.28 -27.11 25.97
N ASN A 8 -6.98 -26.81 26.16
CA ASN A 8 -6.57 -25.72 27.07
C ASN A 8 -6.49 -24.34 26.41
N ILE A 9 -6.49 -24.24 25.08
CA ILE A 9 -6.40 -22.94 24.38
C ILE A 9 -7.75 -22.20 24.43
N PHE A 10 -8.86 -22.93 24.37
CA PHE A 10 -10.19 -22.33 24.42
C PHE A 10 -10.54 -21.79 25.82
N LEU A 11 -10.14 -22.51 26.87
CA LEU A 11 -10.35 -22.09 28.26
C LEU A 11 -9.47 -20.88 28.65
N LEU A 12 -8.23 -20.81 28.13
CA LEU A 12 -7.38 -19.63 28.37
C LEU A 12 -7.95 -18.39 27.68
N PHE A 13 -8.54 -18.52 26.49
CA PHE A 13 -9.12 -17.41 25.76
C PHE A 13 -10.38 -16.85 26.45
N THR A 14 -11.22 -17.73 27.01
CA THR A 14 -12.41 -17.30 27.77
C THR A 14 -12.05 -16.61 29.08
N ILE A 15 -11.02 -17.11 29.78
CA ILE A 15 -10.52 -16.47 31.01
C ILE A 15 -9.86 -15.12 30.67
N PHE A 16 -9.12 -15.00 29.57
CA PHE A 16 -8.47 -13.74 29.20
C PHE A 16 -9.47 -12.62 28.85
N CYS A 17 -10.62 -12.96 28.25
CA CYS A 17 -11.67 -12.00 27.93
C CYS A 17 -12.46 -11.50 29.15
N LEU A 18 -12.47 -12.25 30.27
CA LEU A 18 -13.21 -11.87 31.48
C LEU A 18 -12.45 -10.87 32.38
N PHE A 19 -11.12 -10.74 32.24
CA PHE A 19 -10.30 -9.94 33.15
C PHE A 19 -9.79 -8.60 32.59
N PHE A 20 -10.00 -8.30 31.30
CA PHE A 20 -9.48 -7.06 30.70
C PHE A 20 -10.45 -6.44 29.68
N PRO A 21 -11.44 -5.64 30.12
CA PRO A 21 -12.45 -5.06 29.22
C PRO A 21 -11.93 -3.92 28.32
N ASN A 22 -10.66 -3.52 28.44
CA ASN A 22 -10.09 -2.36 27.73
C ASN A 22 -8.83 -2.71 26.91
N PHE A 23 -8.90 -3.73 26.07
CA PHE A 23 -7.89 -3.92 25.01
C PHE A 23 -8.46 -3.52 23.66
N CYS A 24 -7.89 -2.47 23.06
CA CYS A 24 -7.98 -2.26 21.62
C CYS A 24 -7.07 -3.29 20.93
N PHE A 25 -7.65 -4.22 20.19
CA PHE A 25 -6.89 -5.10 19.31
C PHE A 25 -6.65 -4.39 17.98
N SER A 26 -5.40 -4.27 17.55
CA SER A 26 -5.10 -3.98 16.14
C SER A 26 -5.17 -5.30 15.37
N VAL A 27 -6.12 -5.43 14.46
CA VAL A 27 -6.17 -6.56 13.53
C VAL A 27 -5.33 -6.19 12.31
N VAL A 28 -4.29 -6.98 12.03
CA VAL A 28 -3.60 -6.92 10.73
C VAL A 28 -4.41 -7.78 9.77
N VAL A 29 -5.01 -7.13 8.78
CA VAL A 29 -5.90 -7.76 7.81
C VAL A 29 -5.08 -8.13 6.57
N GLU A 30 -5.07 -9.42 6.20
CA GLU A 30 -4.44 -9.88 4.95
C GLU A 30 -5.31 -9.59 3.72
N GLN A 31 -4.72 -9.67 2.52
CA GLN A 31 -5.40 -9.41 1.26
C GLN A 31 -6.62 -10.34 1.10
N GLY A 32 -7.82 -9.77 0.91
CA GLY A 32 -9.05 -10.54 0.64
C GLY A 32 -9.96 -10.84 1.85
N VAL A 33 -9.82 -10.14 2.98
CA VAL A 33 -10.76 -10.28 4.11
C VAL A 33 -12.09 -9.57 3.81
N ILE A 34 -13.19 -10.26 4.09
CA ILE A 34 -14.57 -9.81 3.93
C ILE A 34 -15.12 -9.45 5.31
N PHE A 35 -15.64 -8.23 5.46
CA PHE A 35 -16.39 -7.83 6.65
C PHE A 35 -17.88 -7.91 6.36
N GLN A 36 -18.62 -8.68 7.19
CA GLN A 36 -20.08 -8.75 7.15
C GLN A 36 -20.65 -8.06 8.38
N THR A 37 -21.59 -7.13 8.17
CA THR A 37 -22.39 -6.53 9.25
C THR A 37 -23.77 -7.20 9.31
N PRO A 38 -24.39 -7.32 10.50
CA PRO A 38 -25.56 -8.18 10.71
C PRO A 38 -26.89 -7.68 10.12
N ASP A 39 -27.01 -6.41 9.69
CA ASP A 39 -28.23 -5.88 9.09
C ASP A 39 -28.01 -5.32 7.66
N THR A 40 -29.12 -5.22 6.91
CA THR A 40 -29.29 -5.43 5.45
C THR A 40 -28.23 -4.81 4.50
N ASN A 41 -27.25 -5.66 4.15
CA ASN A 41 -26.29 -5.65 3.03
C ASN A 41 -25.15 -4.60 3.03
N THR A 42 -24.02 -5.04 3.61
CA THR A 42 -22.65 -4.51 3.48
C THR A 42 -21.73 -5.59 2.89
N ASN A 43 -20.94 -5.27 1.86
CA ASN A 43 -19.77 -6.06 1.47
C ASN A 43 -18.57 -5.16 1.16
N ILE A 44 -17.50 -5.35 1.94
CA ILE A 44 -16.22 -4.61 1.87
C ILE A 44 -15.13 -5.58 1.38
N ILE A 45 -14.37 -5.22 0.33
CA ILE A 45 -13.11 -5.89 -0.05
C ILE A 45 -12.05 -4.84 -0.43
N ILE A 46 -10.85 -5.00 0.15
CA ILE A 46 -9.73 -4.04 0.13
C ILE A 46 -8.50 -4.65 -0.57
N GLY A 47 -7.84 -3.85 -1.42
CA GLY A 47 -6.50 -4.02 -2.00
C GLY A 47 -6.15 -2.79 -2.88
N ASN A 48 -4.94 -2.52 -3.38
CA ASN A 48 -3.62 -2.62 -2.74
C ASN A 48 -3.16 -1.21 -2.28
N ASP A 49 -2.22 -1.20 -1.33
CA ASP A 49 -1.48 -0.07 -0.73
C ASP A 49 -2.20 0.83 0.29
N PHE A 50 -2.82 0.21 1.31
CA PHE A 50 -3.32 0.93 2.47
C PHE A 50 -2.41 0.79 3.71
N LYS A 51 -2.21 1.89 4.44
CA LYS A 51 -1.77 1.89 5.84
C LYS A 51 -2.64 2.84 6.66
N PHE A 52 -3.67 2.28 7.28
CA PHE A 52 -4.48 2.96 8.27
C PHE A 52 -4.02 2.60 9.68
N LYS A 53 -4.12 3.54 10.60
CA LYS A 53 -4.04 3.32 12.04
C LYS A 53 -5.36 2.79 12.61
N GLN A 54 -6.52 3.19 12.06
CA GLN A 54 -7.84 2.79 12.54
C GLN A 54 -8.88 2.71 11.41
N ILE A 55 -9.79 1.74 11.51
CA ILE A 55 -10.96 1.59 10.63
C ILE A 55 -12.17 1.36 11.54
N ASP A 56 -13.16 2.25 11.48
CA ASP A 56 -14.43 2.08 12.18
C ASP A 56 -15.56 1.95 11.16
N ILE A 57 -16.38 0.91 11.31
CA ILE A 57 -17.49 0.60 10.41
C ILE A 57 -18.80 0.77 11.19
N ASN A 58 -19.70 1.61 10.67
CA ASN A 58 -21.05 1.80 11.16
C ASN A 58 -22.06 1.40 10.07
N GLU A 59 -23.31 1.17 10.45
CA GLU A 59 -24.43 0.89 9.53
C GLU A 59 -24.62 1.96 8.44
N THR A 60 -24.19 3.20 8.71
CA THR A 60 -24.42 4.35 7.81
C THR A 60 -23.15 5.01 7.27
N TYR A 61 -21.96 4.64 7.76
CA TYR A 61 -20.70 5.27 7.37
C TYR A 61 -19.48 4.38 7.64
N ILE A 62 -18.37 4.69 6.97
CA ILE A 62 -17.07 4.05 7.18
C ILE A 62 -16.03 5.15 7.47
N ILE A 63 -15.23 4.96 8.52
CA ILE A 63 -14.14 5.87 8.90
C ILE A 63 -12.80 5.18 8.62
N PHE A 64 -11.91 5.88 7.92
CA PHE A 64 -10.52 5.46 7.66
C PHE A 64 -9.56 6.51 8.22
N ASP A 65 -8.83 6.18 9.29
CA ASP A 65 -8.07 7.15 10.10
C ASP A 65 -8.93 8.32 10.56
N ASN A 66 -8.97 9.41 9.78
CA ASN A 66 -9.76 10.62 10.03
C ASN A 66 -10.74 10.93 8.87
N ILE A 67 -10.77 10.14 7.80
CA ILE A 67 -11.63 10.39 6.64
C ILE A 67 -12.91 9.58 6.78
N PHE A 68 -14.02 10.31 6.74
CA PHE A 68 -15.36 9.78 6.84
C PHE A 68 -15.96 9.66 5.44
N ILE A 69 -16.49 8.49 5.10
CA ILE A 69 -17.27 8.25 3.88
C ILE A 69 -18.65 7.76 4.30
N SER A 70 -19.70 8.50 3.94
CA SER A 70 -21.08 8.01 4.04
C SER A 70 -21.77 8.01 2.68
N ALA A 71 -22.61 7.01 2.51
CA ALA A 71 -23.43 6.83 1.32
C ALA A 71 -24.86 6.59 1.79
N ASN A 72 -25.73 7.60 1.67
CA ASN A 72 -27.13 7.46 2.08
C ASN A 72 -28.00 7.08 0.87
N SER A 73 -28.80 6.03 1.04
CA SER A 73 -29.76 5.50 0.06
C SER A 73 -30.70 4.55 0.80
N THR A 74 -31.96 4.54 0.36
CA THR A 74 -33.07 3.77 0.92
C THR A 74 -33.01 2.26 0.60
N ASN A 75 -32.11 1.86 -0.29
CA ASN A 75 -31.96 0.49 -0.79
C ASN A 75 -30.56 -0.10 -0.49
N GLU A 76 -30.42 -1.41 -0.71
CA GLU A 76 -29.16 -2.16 -0.50
C GLU A 76 -27.97 -1.55 -1.26
N LYS A 77 -26.81 -1.48 -0.60
CA LYS A 77 -25.59 -0.82 -1.11
C LYS A 77 -24.40 -1.77 -1.06
N ASN A 78 -23.68 -1.88 -2.18
CA ASN A 78 -22.37 -2.54 -2.21
C ASN A 78 -21.30 -1.51 -2.57
N ILE A 79 -20.38 -1.22 -1.64
CA ILE A 79 -19.28 -0.25 -1.83
C ILE A 79 -17.94 -0.99 -1.75
N THR A 80 -17.10 -0.83 -2.77
CA THR A 80 -15.76 -1.38 -2.82
C THR A 80 -14.75 -0.25 -3.04
N LEU A 81 -13.81 -0.05 -2.12
CA LEU A 81 -12.84 1.04 -2.22
C LEU A 81 -11.52 0.55 -2.83
N TYR A 82 -10.90 1.38 -3.68
CA TYR A 82 -9.63 1.10 -4.35
C TYR A 82 -8.74 2.33 -4.28
N ASN A 83 -7.56 2.24 -3.65
CA ASN A 83 -6.53 3.28 -3.66
C ASN A 83 -6.96 4.65 -3.08
N PHE A 84 -6.28 5.08 -2.03
CA PHE A 84 -6.76 6.20 -1.21
C PHE A 84 -5.61 7.06 -0.70
N THR A 85 -5.68 8.33 -1.06
CA THR A 85 -4.85 9.43 -0.57
C THR A 85 -5.74 10.67 -0.42
N SER A 86 -5.25 11.73 0.25
CA SER A 86 -6.00 13.00 0.38
C SER A 86 -6.41 13.62 -0.95
N ASP A 87 -5.68 13.29 -2.02
CA ASP A 87 -5.80 13.94 -3.32
C ASP A 87 -6.40 13.01 -4.39
N PHE A 88 -6.58 11.73 -4.06
CA PHE A 88 -7.09 10.71 -4.98
C PHE A 88 -7.84 9.61 -4.22
N ILE A 89 -9.11 9.43 -4.57
CA ILE A 89 -10.01 8.43 -4.01
C ILE A 89 -10.66 7.70 -5.18
N LYS A 90 -10.54 6.37 -5.24
CA LYS A 90 -11.30 5.56 -6.20
C LYS A 90 -12.17 4.53 -5.47
N PHE A 91 -13.39 4.34 -5.94
CA PHE A 91 -14.29 3.33 -5.41
C PHE A 91 -15.28 2.86 -6.45
N ASN A 92 -15.78 1.64 -6.30
CA ASN A 92 -16.88 1.11 -7.06
C ASN A 92 -18.10 1.02 -6.16
N ILE A 93 -19.26 1.36 -6.68
CA ILE A 93 -20.53 1.25 -5.96
C ILE A 93 -21.58 0.62 -6.86
N SER A 94 -22.43 -0.20 -6.26
CA SER A 94 -23.66 -0.69 -6.87
C SER A 94 -24.81 -0.30 -5.95
N ALA A 95 -25.76 0.46 -6.48
CA ALA A 95 -27.01 0.84 -5.82
C ALA A 95 -28.16 0.71 -6.82
N LYS A 96 -29.41 0.75 -6.32
CA LYS A 96 -30.63 0.72 -7.15
C LYS A 96 -31.31 2.08 -7.28
N ASP A 97 -30.88 3.09 -6.52
CA ASP A 97 -31.45 4.44 -6.49
C ASP A 97 -30.35 5.51 -6.47
N ASN A 98 -30.78 6.77 -6.40
CA ASN A 98 -29.95 7.91 -6.05
C ASN A 98 -29.17 7.65 -4.75
N VAL A 99 -27.86 7.88 -4.82
CA VAL A 99 -26.97 7.83 -3.67
C VAL A 99 -26.44 9.22 -3.39
N ASP A 100 -26.58 9.65 -2.14
CA ASP A 100 -25.93 10.85 -1.61
C ASP A 100 -24.56 10.44 -1.06
N PHE A 101 -23.49 10.93 -1.67
CA PHE A 101 -22.12 10.72 -1.22
C PHE A 101 -21.68 11.88 -0.36
N VAL A 102 -21.01 11.55 0.72
CA VAL A 102 -20.35 12.50 1.61
C VAL A 102 -18.94 11.99 1.91
N ILE A 103 -17.95 12.85 1.71
CA ILE A 103 -16.54 12.60 1.98
C ILE A 103 -16.02 13.74 2.83
N ASP A 104 -15.46 13.42 3.99
CA ASP A 104 -14.91 14.40 4.92
C ASP A 104 -13.38 14.34 4.98
N ASN A 105 -12.77 15.36 5.55
CA ASN A 105 -11.33 15.43 5.82
C ASN A 105 -10.46 15.26 4.56
N VAL A 106 -10.96 15.73 3.41
CA VAL A 106 -10.15 16.05 2.23
C VAL A 106 -9.58 17.46 2.35
N SER A 107 -8.74 17.93 1.41
CA SER A 107 -8.16 19.28 1.50
C SER A 107 -9.27 20.34 1.52
N ALA A 108 -9.23 21.22 2.52
CA ALA A 108 -10.16 22.33 2.66
C ALA A 108 -10.02 23.35 1.53
N ASP A 109 -11.14 23.99 1.15
CA ASP A 109 -11.22 25.01 0.10
C ASP A 109 -10.64 24.61 -1.27
N ALA A 110 -10.54 23.31 -1.54
CA ALA A 110 -9.97 22.75 -2.75
C ALA A 110 -11.05 22.28 -3.73
N TYR A 111 -10.71 22.27 -5.02
CA TYR A 111 -11.60 21.71 -6.04
C TYR A 111 -11.25 20.26 -6.30
N TYR A 112 -12.26 19.40 -6.41
CA TYR A 112 -12.15 18.01 -6.79
C TYR A 112 -12.98 17.73 -8.03
N SER A 113 -12.43 16.92 -8.94
CA SER A 113 -13.10 16.43 -10.13
C SER A 113 -13.61 15.02 -9.88
N ILE A 114 -14.90 14.80 -10.12
CA ILE A 114 -15.57 13.51 -9.94
C ILE A 114 -15.75 12.87 -11.31
N TYR A 115 -15.31 11.63 -11.43
CA TYR A 115 -15.47 10.81 -12.61
C TYR A 115 -16.38 9.64 -12.31
N LYS A 116 -17.28 9.33 -13.24
CA LYS A 116 -18.08 8.11 -13.29
C LYS A 116 -17.67 7.32 -14.52
N ASP A 117 -17.20 6.09 -14.31
CA ASP A 117 -16.67 5.20 -15.34
C ASP A 117 -15.63 5.90 -16.23
N TYR A 118 -14.68 6.59 -15.59
CA TYR A 118 -13.61 7.36 -16.24
C TYR A 118 -14.06 8.59 -17.04
N THR A 119 -15.34 8.96 -16.97
CA THR A 119 -15.87 10.19 -17.58
C THR A 119 -16.08 11.23 -16.50
N ALA A 120 -15.51 12.43 -16.63
CA ALA A 120 -15.74 13.51 -15.68
C ALA A 120 -17.23 13.92 -15.70
N ILE A 121 -17.87 13.89 -14.54
CA ILE A 121 -19.31 14.20 -14.39
C ILE A 121 -19.56 15.50 -13.65
N GLU A 122 -18.69 15.83 -12.70
CA GLU A 122 -18.91 16.97 -11.81
C GLU A 122 -17.59 17.49 -11.26
N LYS A 123 -17.58 18.76 -10.88
CA LYS A 123 -16.48 19.40 -10.17
C LYS A 123 -17.02 20.12 -8.96
N ILE A 124 -16.47 19.83 -7.79
CA ILE A 124 -17.00 20.31 -6.50
C ILE A 124 -15.89 20.97 -5.71
N LYS A 125 -16.20 22.11 -5.10
CA LYS A 125 -15.32 22.76 -4.13
C LYS A 125 -15.64 22.22 -2.74
N THR A 126 -14.62 21.76 -2.01
CA THR A 126 -14.76 21.43 -0.59
C THR A 126 -14.99 22.70 0.22
N ASN A 127 -15.71 22.57 1.35
CA ASN A 127 -15.83 23.67 2.29
C ASN A 127 -14.53 23.88 3.10
N SER A 128 -14.53 24.87 3.99
CA SER A 128 -13.39 25.20 4.86
C SER A 128 -13.00 24.08 5.84
N SER A 129 -13.87 23.10 6.03
CA SER A 129 -13.61 21.93 6.88
C SER A 129 -13.12 20.72 6.09
N GLY A 130 -13.02 20.80 4.75
CA GLY A 130 -12.63 19.66 3.93
C GLY A 130 -13.78 18.68 3.64
N TYR A 131 -15.02 19.16 3.65
CA TYR A 131 -16.20 18.35 3.34
C TYR A 131 -16.57 18.46 1.85
N LEU A 132 -16.83 17.32 1.22
CA LEU A 132 -17.31 17.16 -0.14
C LEU A 132 -18.59 16.32 -0.14
N ALA A 133 -19.64 16.80 -0.81
CA ALA A 133 -20.86 16.02 -0.99
C ALA A 133 -21.38 16.13 -2.42
N PHE A 134 -21.90 15.02 -2.95
CA PHE A 134 -22.48 14.96 -4.30
C PHE A 134 -23.58 13.90 -4.40
N LYS A 135 -24.49 14.09 -5.36
CA LYS A 135 -25.58 13.15 -5.61
C LYS A 135 -25.37 12.50 -6.97
N ASN A 136 -25.60 11.19 -7.06
CA ASN A 136 -25.59 10.54 -8.37
C ASN A 136 -26.72 9.51 -8.46
N ASN A 137 -27.42 9.50 -9.60
CA ASN A 137 -28.33 8.42 -9.93
C ASN A 137 -27.52 7.22 -10.41
N ILE A 138 -27.61 6.12 -9.68
CA ILE A 138 -26.82 4.91 -9.89
C ILE A 138 -27.81 3.78 -10.12
N GLU A 139 -28.06 3.49 -11.39
CA GLU A 139 -28.64 2.22 -11.80
C GLU A 139 -27.45 1.34 -12.26
N ASN A 140 -27.23 0.22 -11.58
CA ASN A 140 -26.10 -0.72 -11.81
C ASN A 140 -24.76 -0.32 -11.16
N LYS A 141 -23.75 -1.15 -11.38
CA LYS A 141 -22.41 -1.00 -10.82
C LYS A 141 -21.60 0.04 -11.59
N HIS A 142 -21.09 1.05 -10.90
CA HIS A 142 -20.28 2.13 -11.46
C HIS A 142 -18.96 2.30 -10.71
N SER A 143 -17.93 2.79 -11.40
CA SER A 143 -16.64 3.19 -10.81
C SER A 143 -16.58 4.70 -10.67
N PHE A 144 -16.31 5.18 -9.46
CA PHE A 144 -16.09 6.59 -9.17
C PHE A 144 -14.60 6.84 -8.91
N ILE A 145 -14.10 7.93 -9.48
CA ILE A 145 -12.77 8.47 -9.17
C ILE A 145 -12.97 9.91 -8.76
N ILE A 146 -12.42 10.29 -7.62
CA ILE A 146 -12.43 11.65 -7.09
C ILE A 146 -10.97 12.04 -6.96
N GLN A 147 -10.58 13.10 -7.65
CA GLN A 147 -9.19 13.56 -7.67
C GLN A 147 -9.17 15.06 -7.48
N LEU A 148 -8.12 15.57 -6.85
CA LEU A 148 -7.88 17.00 -6.76
C LEU A 148 -7.85 17.59 -8.19
N SER A 149 -8.63 18.64 -8.42
CA SER A 149 -8.61 19.36 -9.69
C SER A 149 -7.22 19.94 -9.92
N LYS A 150 -6.81 19.90 -11.17
CA LYS A 150 -5.47 20.24 -11.61
C LYS A 150 -5.25 21.76 -11.61
N SER A 151 -4.07 22.18 -11.17
CA SER A 151 -3.64 23.58 -11.17
C SER A 151 -3.37 24.09 -12.60
N GLN A 152 -3.11 25.40 -12.73
CA GLN A 152 -2.74 26.01 -14.02
C GLN A 152 -1.55 25.28 -14.66
N ASP A 153 -1.57 25.20 -16.00
CA ASP A 153 -0.60 24.53 -16.87
C ASP A 153 -0.43 23.02 -16.67
N SER A 154 -1.22 22.40 -15.80
CA SER A 154 -1.31 20.95 -15.72
C SER A 154 -2.03 20.38 -16.94
N SER A 155 -1.63 19.20 -17.41
CA SER A 155 -2.31 18.54 -18.53
C SER A 155 -3.75 18.16 -18.17
N CYS A 156 -4.71 18.31 -19.06
CA CYS A 156 -6.13 18.01 -18.82
C CYS A 156 -6.78 17.38 -20.05
N SER A 157 -7.87 16.63 -19.86
CA SER A 157 -8.68 16.12 -20.98
C SER A 157 -10.08 16.73 -21.04
N SER A 158 -10.53 17.42 -19.98
CA SER A 158 -11.79 18.15 -19.94
C SER A 158 -11.72 19.35 -19.00
N ASP A 159 -12.60 20.33 -19.23
CA ASP A 159 -12.74 21.54 -18.42
C ASP A 159 -12.95 21.25 -16.93
N LEU A 160 -13.66 20.17 -16.63
CA LEU A 160 -13.94 19.70 -15.27
C LEU A 160 -12.69 19.27 -14.51
N GLU A 161 -11.58 18.97 -15.19
CA GLU A 161 -10.32 18.59 -14.53
C GLU A 161 -9.58 19.79 -13.94
N CYS A 162 -9.84 21.01 -14.41
CA CYS A 162 -9.03 22.18 -14.10
C CYS A 162 -9.65 23.01 -13.00
N ILE A 163 -8.85 23.53 -12.06
CA ILE A 163 -9.34 24.46 -11.00
C ILE A 163 -10.02 25.69 -11.61
N SER A 164 -9.54 26.16 -12.75
CA SER A 164 -10.14 27.27 -13.50
C SER A 164 -11.45 26.92 -14.22
N GLY A 165 -11.75 25.64 -14.41
CA GLY A 165 -12.83 25.18 -15.27
C GLY A 165 -12.53 25.31 -16.77
N ASN A 166 -11.29 25.60 -17.16
CA ASN A 166 -10.89 25.76 -18.55
C ASN A 166 -9.72 24.83 -18.88
N CYS A 167 -9.98 23.82 -19.69
CA CYS A 167 -9.02 22.91 -20.28
C CYS A 167 -8.81 23.28 -21.75
N LEU A 168 -7.81 24.12 -22.00
CA LEU A 168 -7.49 24.59 -23.34
C LEU A 168 -6.23 23.88 -23.84
N PHE A 169 -6.39 23.16 -24.96
CA PHE A 169 -5.30 22.47 -25.66
C PHE A 169 -4.63 21.39 -24.85
N GLY A 170 -5.43 20.73 -24.00
CA GLY A 170 -4.96 19.71 -23.10
C GLY A 170 -4.19 20.26 -21.91
N PHE A 171 -4.30 21.56 -21.59
CA PHE A 171 -3.73 22.16 -20.39
C PHE A 171 -4.72 23.07 -19.65
N CYS A 172 -4.64 23.08 -18.33
CA CYS A 172 -5.49 23.93 -17.50
C CYS A 172 -5.06 25.39 -17.61
N LYS A 173 -5.95 26.27 -18.08
CA LYS A 173 -5.69 27.69 -18.23
C LYS A 173 -6.62 28.52 -17.36
N PRO A 174 -6.23 29.70 -16.85
CA PRO A 174 -7.14 30.56 -16.08
C PRO A 174 -8.45 30.85 -16.84
N TYR A 175 -9.52 31.17 -16.12
CA TYR A 175 -10.79 31.54 -16.77
C TYR A 175 -10.66 32.80 -17.63
N THR A 176 -9.75 33.69 -17.23
CA THR A 176 -9.35 34.92 -17.93
C THR A 176 -8.23 34.69 -18.94
N TRP A 177 -7.91 33.44 -19.28
CA TRP A 177 -6.85 33.18 -20.23
C TRP A 177 -7.28 33.64 -21.62
N GLU A 178 -6.42 34.45 -22.21
CA GLU A 178 -6.59 35.08 -23.51
C GLU A 178 -5.39 34.75 -24.37
N CYS A 179 -5.62 34.48 -25.65
CA CYS A 179 -4.56 34.36 -26.63
C CYS A 179 -4.19 35.76 -27.18
N TYR A 180 -2.94 35.93 -27.57
CA TYR A 180 -2.42 37.15 -28.18
C TYR A 180 -1.83 36.89 -29.57
N ASN A 181 -1.60 35.63 -29.92
CA ASN A 181 -1.16 35.23 -31.25
C ASN A 181 -1.53 33.75 -31.52
N ASP A 182 -1.44 33.38 -32.80
CA ASP A 182 -1.84 32.05 -33.27
C ASP A 182 -0.99 30.91 -32.69
N SER A 183 0.25 31.17 -32.28
CA SER A 183 1.12 30.13 -31.69
C SER A 183 0.63 29.62 -30.33
N GLN A 184 -0.26 30.38 -29.69
CA GLN A 184 -0.90 30.01 -28.42
C GLN A 184 -2.18 29.17 -28.62
N CYS A 185 -2.59 28.95 -29.88
CA CYS A 185 -3.79 28.21 -30.25
C CYS A 185 -3.45 27.08 -31.24
N PRO A 186 -4.17 25.95 -31.25
CA PRO A 186 -4.11 24.95 -32.31
C PRO A 186 -4.81 25.40 -33.60
N GLY A 187 -5.53 26.53 -33.55
CA GLY A 187 -6.20 27.17 -34.67
C GLY A 187 -5.62 28.56 -34.91
N TYR A 188 -6.43 29.58 -34.64
CA TYR A 188 -5.98 30.97 -34.64
C TYR A 188 -6.51 31.69 -33.40
N CYS A 189 -5.81 32.76 -33.02
CA CYS A 189 -6.28 33.65 -31.99
C CYS A 189 -7.23 34.68 -32.60
N GLY A 190 -8.49 34.65 -32.20
CA GLY A 190 -9.48 35.62 -32.66
C GLY A 190 -9.19 37.02 -32.14
N THR A 191 -9.81 38.01 -32.77
CA THR A 191 -9.77 39.41 -32.31
C THR A 191 -10.45 39.61 -30.95
N ASP A 192 -11.22 38.63 -30.48
CA ASP A 192 -11.79 38.55 -29.14
C ASP A 192 -10.83 37.92 -28.12
N HIS A 193 -9.56 37.70 -28.50
CA HIS A 193 -8.53 37.06 -27.70
C HIS A 193 -8.90 35.63 -27.25
N LYS A 194 -9.82 34.97 -27.96
CA LYS A 194 -10.15 33.55 -27.75
C LYS A 194 -9.55 32.73 -28.88
N CYS A 195 -9.10 31.53 -28.56
CA CYS A 195 -8.68 30.60 -29.60
C CYS A 195 -9.91 30.07 -30.34
N HIS A 196 -9.99 30.37 -31.62
CA HIS A 196 -10.97 29.79 -32.50
C HIS A 196 -10.35 28.58 -33.17
N SER A 197 -11.12 27.50 -33.23
CA SER A 197 -10.84 26.48 -34.23
C SER A 197 -11.13 27.10 -35.58
N TYR A 198 -10.28 26.89 -36.60
CA TYR A 198 -10.64 27.24 -37.97
C TYR A 198 -12.03 26.67 -38.25
N SER A 199 -13.02 27.56 -38.36
CA SER A 199 -14.42 27.22 -38.55
C SER A 199 -14.49 26.47 -39.86
N SER A 200 -14.56 25.15 -39.72
CA SER A 200 -14.61 24.21 -40.84
C SER A 200 -16.01 24.32 -41.40
N GLY A 201 -16.20 25.29 -42.29
CA GLY A 201 -17.34 25.30 -43.19
C GLY A 201 -17.40 23.96 -43.90
N GLY A 202 -18.41 23.15 -43.55
CA GLY A 202 -18.97 22.08 -44.36
C GLY A 202 -18.00 21.18 -45.13
N SER A 203 -17.17 20.41 -44.44
CA SER A 203 -16.78 19.07 -44.88
C SER A 203 -16.17 18.35 -43.69
N GLY A 204 -16.67 17.16 -43.39
CA GLY A 204 -16.17 16.29 -42.32
C GLY A 204 -14.75 15.79 -42.60
N GLY A 205 -13.78 16.70 -42.62
CA GLY A 205 -12.36 16.41 -42.70
C GLY A 205 -11.97 15.66 -41.45
N THR A 206 -11.92 14.33 -41.56
CA THR A 206 -11.48 13.48 -40.47
C THR A 206 -10.09 13.92 -40.03
N LYS A 207 -9.94 14.34 -38.76
CA LYS A 207 -8.66 14.74 -38.15
C LYS A 207 -7.65 13.63 -38.38
N LYS A 208 -6.67 13.91 -39.24
CA LYS A 208 -5.54 13.03 -39.53
C LYS A 208 -4.46 13.34 -38.51
N ALA A 209 -3.88 12.31 -37.90
CA ALA A 209 -2.77 12.45 -36.98
C ALA A 209 -1.63 11.51 -37.39
N ASN A 210 -0.40 11.97 -37.21
CA ASN A 210 0.83 11.21 -37.38
C ASN A 210 1.50 10.91 -36.02
N GLU A 211 0.90 11.35 -34.92
CA GLU A 211 1.39 11.16 -33.56
C GLU A 211 0.22 10.90 -32.61
N ILE A 212 0.42 10.01 -31.64
CA ILE A 212 -0.50 9.72 -30.54
C ILE A 212 0.27 9.88 -29.24
N ILE A 213 -0.18 10.75 -28.34
CA ILE A 213 0.45 10.98 -27.03
C ILE A 213 -0.57 10.70 -25.93
N ILE A 214 -0.18 9.86 -24.97
CA ILE A 214 -0.90 9.61 -23.73
C ILE A 214 0.01 9.96 -22.56
N THR A 215 -0.48 10.77 -21.63
CA THR A 215 0.25 11.18 -20.42
C THR A 215 -0.50 10.78 -19.15
N GLU A 216 0.23 10.50 -18.07
CA GLU A 216 -0.29 10.34 -16.71
C GLU A 216 -1.35 9.22 -16.53
N LYS A 217 -1.12 8.05 -17.13
CA LYS A 217 -1.90 6.82 -16.91
C LYS A 217 -1.09 5.84 -16.05
N TYR A 218 -1.07 6.06 -14.74
CA TYR A 218 -0.27 5.26 -13.80
C TYR A 218 -0.34 3.74 -14.10
N PRO A 219 0.79 3.04 -14.22
CA PRO A 219 2.18 3.49 -13.96
C PRO A 219 2.89 4.16 -15.15
N ILE A 220 2.23 4.28 -16.31
CA ILE A 220 2.76 4.97 -17.50
C ILE A 220 2.70 6.49 -17.29
N THR A 221 3.85 7.14 -17.37
CA THR A 221 3.94 8.61 -17.27
C THR A 221 3.78 9.26 -18.63
N ARG A 222 4.31 8.63 -19.68
CA ARG A 222 4.18 9.09 -21.07
C ARG A 222 4.21 7.89 -22.02
N LEU A 223 3.35 7.89 -23.03
CA LEU A 223 3.38 6.97 -24.15
C LEU A 223 3.17 7.76 -25.43
N GLU A 224 4.19 7.75 -26.29
CA GLU A 224 4.21 8.49 -27.54
C GLU A 224 4.39 7.49 -28.69
N ILE A 225 3.42 7.46 -29.62
CA ILE A 225 3.47 6.65 -30.84
C ILE A 225 3.59 7.59 -32.02
N ASN A 226 4.72 7.51 -32.70
CA ASN A 226 4.94 8.19 -33.96
C ASN A 226 4.54 7.26 -35.10
N LEU A 227 3.67 7.72 -35.99
CA LEU A 227 3.18 6.96 -37.14
C LEU A 227 4.00 7.29 -38.40
N ASN A 228 4.20 6.30 -39.27
CA ASN A 228 4.93 6.47 -40.53
C ASN A 228 4.10 7.18 -41.62
N LYS A 229 2.79 7.33 -41.40
CA LYS A 229 1.87 8.09 -42.25
C LYS A 229 0.70 8.62 -41.44
N TYR A 230 0.00 9.60 -41.99
CA TYR A 230 -1.21 10.13 -41.39
C TYR A 230 -2.32 9.10 -41.34
N VAL A 231 -2.87 8.87 -40.15
CA VAL A 231 -4.02 8.00 -39.92
C VAL A 231 -5.23 8.85 -39.58
N THR A 232 -6.38 8.46 -40.08
CA THR A 232 -7.67 9.08 -39.76
C THR A 232 -8.13 8.63 -38.37
N LYS A 233 -8.22 9.57 -37.41
CA LYS A 233 -8.69 9.33 -36.04
C LYS A 233 -8.01 8.12 -35.35
N PRO A 234 -6.68 8.04 -35.30
CA PRO A 234 -6.03 6.98 -34.54
C PRO A 234 -6.34 7.16 -33.05
N ASP A 235 -6.66 6.05 -32.38
CA ASP A 235 -6.96 6.06 -30.94
C ASP A 235 -6.31 4.86 -30.25
N LEU A 236 -5.80 5.09 -29.05
CA LEU A 236 -5.18 4.07 -28.22
C LEU A 236 -5.75 4.13 -26.81
N GLN A 237 -6.39 3.05 -26.39
CA GLN A 237 -6.91 2.90 -25.04
C GLN A 237 -5.92 2.10 -24.20
N ILE A 238 -5.64 2.60 -22.99
CA ILE A 238 -4.79 1.94 -21.99
C ILE A 238 -5.65 1.61 -20.77
N ASN A 239 -5.67 0.33 -20.41
CA ASN A 239 -6.37 -0.21 -19.25
C ASN A 239 -5.38 -0.92 -18.32
N ILE A 240 -5.37 -0.58 -17.04
CA ILE A 240 -4.59 -1.29 -16.03
C ILE A 240 -5.40 -2.51 -15.57
N LEU A 241 -4.76 -3.66 -15.48
CA LEU A 241 -5.38 -4.92 -15.09
C LEU A 241 -4.81 -5.41 -13.76
N ASP A 242 -5.67 -5.94 -12.89
CA ASP A 242 -5.25 -6.62 -11.67
C ASP A 242 -4.76 -8.05 -11.96
N THR A 243 -5.36 -8.70 -12.97
CA THR A 243 -5.02 -10.06 -13.39
C THR A 243 -4.86 -10.16 -14.90
N LEU A 244 -3.99 -11.06 -15.35
CA LEU A 244 -3.78 -11.34 -16.78
C LEU A 244 -4.64 -12.52 -17.22
N PRO A 245 -5.34 -12.42 -18.37
CA PRO A 245 -6.02 -13.55 -19.00
C PRO A 245 -5.06 -14.49 -19.74
N ILE A 246 -3.75 -14.29 -19.60
CA ILE A 246 -2.67 -15.03 -20.27
C ILE A 246 -1.63 -15.49 -19.25
N SER A 247 -0.75 -16.42 -19.64
CA SER A 247 0.34 -16.92 -18.78
C SER A 247 1.18 -15.76 -18.23
N LYS A 248 1.51 -15.77 -16.94
CA LYS A 248 2.31 -14.71 -16.30
C LYS A 248 3.75 -14.68 -16.85
N PRO A 249 4.38 -13.49 -16.96
CA PRO A 249 5.79 -13.38 -17.34
C PRO A 249 6.71 -13.95 -16.25
N SER A 250 7.95 -14.29 -16.61
CA SER A 250 9.00 -14.53 -15.61
C SER A 250 9.37 -13.25 -14.86
N GLY A 251 9.62 -13.37 -13.56
CA GLY A 251 9.91 -12.24 -12.66
C GLY A 251 8.76 -11.89 -11.73
N ILE A 252 8.90 -10.79 -10.99
CA ILE A 252 7.85 -10.26 -10.11
C ILE A 252 7.17 -9.12 -10.85
N ALA A 253 5.90 -9.30 -11.23
CA ALA A 253 5.14 -8.27 -11.93
C ALA A 253 4.75 -7.13 -10.99
N TYR A 254 4.95 -5.90 -11.44
CA TYR A 254 4.53 -4.68 -10.76
C TYR A 254 3.15 -4.22 -11.23
N SER A 255 2.90 -4.27 -12.54
CA SER A 255 1.63 -3.85 -13.15
C SER A 255 1.40 -4.57 -14.48
N TYR A 256 0.13 -4.84 -14.78
CA TYR A 256 -0.32 -5.38 -16.05
C TYR A 256 -1.14 -4.32 -16.79
N ILE A 257 -0.85 -4.16 -18.07
CA ILE A 257 -1.41 -3.09 -18.88
C ILE A 257 -1.94 -3.72 -20.16
N LYS A 258 -3.22 -3.50 -20.46
CA LYS A 258 -3.84 -3.86 -21.73
C LYS A 258 -3.95 -2.63 -22.61
N THR A 259 -3.51 -2.74 -23.85
CA THR A 259 -3.70 -1.71 -24.87
C THR A 259 -4.75 -2.16 -25.88
N LYS A 260 -5.50 -1.21 -26.43
CA LYS A 260 -6.43 -1.45 -27.55
C LYS A 260 -6.26 -0.33 -28.55
N LYS A 261 -5.86 -0.69 -29.77
CA LYS A 261 -5.68 0.23 -30.90
C LYS A 261 -6.97 0.32 -31.70
N SER A 262 -7.29 1.50 -32.18
CA SER A 262 -8.41 1.76 -33.09
C SER A 262 -7.92 2.58 -34.28
N ASN A 263 -8.29 2.17 -35.49
CA ASN A 263 -7.93 2.82 -36.77
C ASN A 263 -6.45 2.80 -37.14
N PHE A 264 -5.59 2.09 -36.41
CA PHE A 264 -4.21 1.78 -36.82
C PHE A 264 -3.74 0.43 -36.28
N ASP A 265 -2.72 -0.14 -36.91
CA ASP A 265 -2.01 -1.33 -36.45
C ASP A 265 -0.49 -1.07 -36.37
N ASN A 266 0.29 -2.09 -36.01
CA ASN A 266 1.75 -1.94 -35.83
C ASN A 266 2.49 -1.56 -37.11
N SER A 267 1.96 -1.89 -38.30
CA SER A 267 2.58 -1.51 -39.58
C SER A 267 2.59 0.00 -39.83
N PHE A 268 1.73 0.75 -39.13
CA PHE A 268 1.69 2.21 -39.18
C PHE A 268 2.67 2.86 -38.21
N ILE A 269 3.28 2.11 -37.28
CA ILE A 269 4.14 2.67 -36.24
C ILE A 269 5.56 2.83 -36.78
N LYS A 270 6.08 4.06 -36.72
CA LYS A 270 7.49 4.38 -36.99
C LYS A 270 8.34 4.04 -35.76
N ASN A 271 7.94 4.54 -34.60
CA ASN A 271 8.56 4.28 -33.31
C ASN A 271 7.59 4.64 -32.18
N THR A 272 7.77 3.97 -31.04
CA THR A 272 7.03 4.19 -29.80
C THR A 272 8.01 4.45 -28.67
N ILE A 273 7.75 5.49 -27.89
CA ILE A 273 8.48 5.83 -26.67
C ILE A 273 7.52 5.59 -25.49
N ILE A 274 7.94 4.75 -24.55
CA ILE A 274 7.16 4.44 -23.34
C ILE A 274 7.99 4.83 -22.13
N GLU A 275 7.43 5.73 -21.33
CA GLU A 275 7.98 6.14 -20.05
C GLU A 275 7.06 5.70 -18.93
N PHE A 276 7.65 5.13 -17.88
CA PHE A 276 6.91 4.65 -16.73
C PHE A 276 7.74 4.81 -15.46
N ARG A 277 7.06 4.78 -14.32
CA ARG A 277 7.70 4.84 -13.00
C ARG A 277 7.34 3.64 -12.15
N VAL A 278 8.23 3.30 -11.24
CA VAL A 278 8.05 2.22 -10.26
C VAL A 278 8.40 2.74 -8.88
N ASN A 279 7.57 2.41 -7.89
CA ASN A 279 7.79 2.81 -6.50
C ASN A 279 9.06 2.17 -5.92
N ASN A 280 9.91 2.99 -5.31
CA ASN A 280 11.17 2.58 -4.69
C ASN A 280 10.97 1.62 -3.50
N SER A 281 9.85 1.73 -2.78
CA SER A 281 9.50 0.78 -1.70
C SER A 281 9.32 -0.62 -2.28
N TRP A 282 8.52 -0.75 -3.34
CA TRP A 282 8.27 -2.02 -4.01
C TRP A 282 9.56 -2.66 -4.53
N ILE A 283 10.47 -1.87 -5.11
CA ILE A 283 11.80 -2.32 -5.57
C ILE A 283 12.59 -2.91 -4.40
N THR A 284 12.64 -2.19 -3.28
CA THR A 284 13.43 -2.54 -2.10
C THR A 284 12.87 -3.78 -1.40
N GLU A 285 11.56 -3.80 -1.15
CA GLU A 285 10.84 -4.90 -0.50
C GLU A 285 10.99 -6.21 -1.29
N ASN A 286 10.89 -6.13 -2.62
CA ASN A 286 11.04 -7.29 -3.49
C ASN A 286 12.50 -7.61 -3.85
N LYS A 287 13.48 -6.87 -3.32
CA LYS A 287 14.92 -7.03 -3.62
C LYS A 287 15.20 -7.05 -5.13
N ILE A 288 14.49 -6.22 -5.88
CA ILE A 288 14.61 -6.10 -7.33
C ILE A 288 15.88 -5.32 -7.65
N THR A 289 16.62 -5.78 -8.66
CA THR A 289 17.82 -5.08 -9.10
C THR A 289 17.71 -4.58 -10.53
N ASN A 290 16.90 -5.25 -11.35
CA ASN A 290 16.62 -4.82 -12.71
C ASN A 290 15.11 -4.72 -12.94
N ILE A 291 14.69 -3.66 -13.63
CA ILE A 291 13.31 -3.46 -14.06
C ILE A 291 13.25 -3.46 -15.58
N TYR A 292 12.23 -4.13 -16.11
CA TYR A 292 11.98 -4.21 -17.53
C TYR A 292 10.51 -4.01 -17.84
N LEU A 293 10.24 -3.42 -19.00
CA LEU A 293 8.95 -3.58 -19.67
C LEU A 293 9.00 -4.86 -20.51
N LYS A 294 8.04 -5.75 -20.29
CA LYS A 294 7.78 -6.91 -21.16
C LYS A 294 6.50 -6.68 -21.93
N THR A 295 6.44 -7.24 -23.13
CA THR A 295 5.27 -7.21 -23.99
C THR A 295 4.94 -8.61 -24.47
N TYR A 296 3.68 -8.90 -24.78
CA TYR A 296 3.24 -10.23 -25.16
C TYR A 296 2.90 -10.31 -26.65
N ASP A 297 3.62 -11.17 -27.36
CA ASP A 297 3.32 -11.58 -28.74
C ASP A 297 3.51 -13.09 -28.87
N LYS A 298 2.46 -13.86 -28.58
CA LYS A 298 2.45 -15.33 -28.38
C LYS A 298 3.34 -15.82 -27.22
N LYS A 299 4.38 -15.06 -26.86
CA LYS A 299 5.31 -15.22 -25.76
C LYS A 299 5.69 -13.85 -25.19
N TRP A 300 6.18 -13.82 -23.96
CA TRP A 300 6.69 -12.58 -23.36
C TRP A 300 8.04 -12.20 -23.95
N ILE A 301 8.11 -11.01 -24.54
CA ILE A 301 9.31 -10.40 -25.10
C ILE A 301 9.77 -9.29 -24.14
N LYS A 302 11.05 -9.33 -23.78
CA LYS A 302 11.70 -8.34 -22.92
C LYS A 302 12.20 -7.17 -23.74
N LEU A 303 11.78 -5.95 -23.39
CA LEU A 303 12.20 -4.74 -24.07
C LEU A 303 13.41 -4.11 -23.37
N GLU A 304 14.31 -3.51 -24.14
CA GLU A 304 15.43 -2.74 -23.59
C GLU A 304 14.89 -1.55 -22.79
N THR A 305 15.16 -1.54 -21.48
CA THR A 305 14.60 -0.58 -20.53
C THR A 305 15.75 0.18 -19.89
N LYS A 306 15.76 1.51 -20.03
CA LYS A 306 16.79 2.39 -19.47
C LYS A 306 16.20 3.19 -18.30
N SER A 307 16.88 3.17 -17.15
CA SER A 307 16.57 4.10 -16.07
C SER A 307 16.94 5.52 -16.50
N THR A 308 16.04 6.48 -16.30
CA THR A 308 16.23 7.88 -16.73
C THR A 308 16.40 8.83 -15.57
N ASN A 309 15.68 8.61 -14.47
CA ASN A 309 15.73 9.46 -13.29
C ASN A 309 15.31 8.66 -12.03
N LYS A 310 15.68 9.16 -10.86
CA LYS A 310 15.28 8.60 -9.57
C LYS A 310 14.98 9.72 -8.57
N THR A 311 13.81 9.65 -7.95
CA THR A 311 13.43 10.47 -6.80
C THR A 311 13.44 9.62 -5.53
N ASP A 312 13.08 10.19 -4.38
CA ASP A 312 12.96 9.43 -3.13
C ASP A 312 11.84 8.38 -3.20
N GLU A 313 10.75 8.68 -3.91
CA GLU A 313 9.57 7.82 -4.00
C GLU A 313 9.62 6.87 -5.20
N HIS A 314 10.14 7.30 -6.35
CA HIS A 314 10.00 6.57 -7.60
C HIS A 314 11.33 6.48 -8.37
N THR A 315 11.48 5.41 -9.15
CA THR A 315 12.49 5.32 -10.21
C THR A 315 11.78 5.33 -11.57
N TYR A 316 12.29 6.13 -12.50
CA TYR A 316 11.70 6.36 -13.82
C TYR A 316 12.49 5.62 -14.89
N TYR A 317 11.77 5.06 -15.85
CA TYR A 317 12.30 4.22 -16.92
C TYR A 317 11.75 4.65 -18.26
N ARG A 318 12.56 4.46 -19.32
CA ARG A 318 12.20 4.70 -20.72
C ARG A 318 12.51 3.47 -21.56
N VAL A 319 11.60 3.17 -22.49
CA VAL A 319 11.70 2.12 -23.49
C VAL A 319 11.42 2.71 -24.87
N ASN A 320 12.27 2.37 -25.83
CA ASN A 320 12.06 2.70 -27.24
C ASN A 320 11.79 1.39 -27.99
N THR A 321 10.68 1.30 -28.71
CA THR A 321 10.28 0.10 -29.46
C THR A 321 9.64 0.51 -30.80
N LYS A 322 9.58 -0.40 -31.77
CA LYS A 322 8.86 -0.17 -33.04
C LYS A 322 7.41 -0.65 -33.01
N ASP A 323 7.04 -1.39 -31.98
CA ASP A 323 5.75 -2.05 -31.86
C ASP A 323 5.09 -1.73 -30.51
N ILE A 324 3.76 -1.73 -30.49
CA ILE A 324 2.96 -1.76 -29.26
C ILE A 324 2.00 -2.94 -29.32
N PHE A 325 2.07 -3.83 -28.33
CA PHE A 325 1.23 -5.02 -28.29
C PHE A 325 0.10 -4.88 -27.28
N ASP A 326 -0.89 -5.76 -27.42
CA ASP A 326 -2.13 -5.73 -26.66
C ASP A 326 -1.90 -5.87 -25.15
N TYR A 327 -0.80 -6.51 -24.75
CA TYR A 327 -0.43 -6.65 -23.34
C TYR A 327 1.01 -6.20 -23.09
N LEU A 328 1.16 -5.39 -22.05
CA LEU A 328 2.40 -4.89 -21.50
C LEU A 328 2.45 -5.22 -20.01
N THR A 329 3.63 -5.41 -19.47
CA THR A 329 3.82 -5.61 -18.03
C THR A 329 5.17 -5.08 -17.58
N ILE A 330 5.17 -4.39 -16.45
CA ILE A 330 6.40 -3.98 -15.79
C ILE A 330 6.79 -5.10 -14.84
N VAL A 331 8.01 -5.62 -14.98
CA VAL A 331 8.52 -6.73 -14.18
C VAL A 331 9.86 -6.38 -13.55
N GLY A 332 10.00 -6.75 -12.28
CA GLY A 332 11.24 -6.75 -11.55
C GLY A 332 11.91 -8.12 -11.60
N GLU A 333 13.18 -8.15 -11.93
CA GLU A 333 14.03 -9.34 -11.82
C GLU A 333 15.01 -9.15 -10.66
N LYS A 334 15.05 -10.16 -9.77
CA LYS A 334 16.12 -10.27 -8.77
C LYS A 334 17.37 -10.71 -9.52
N THR A 335 18.44 -9.93 -9.55
CA THR A 335 19.75 -10.55 -9.76
C THR A 335 19.95 -11.45 -8.57
N ILE A 336 19.95 -12.75 -8.83
CA ILE A 336 20.56 -13.70 -7.92
C ILE A 336 22.03 -13.29 -7.91
N SER A 337 22.39 -12.39 -7.01
CA SER A 337 23.78 -12.22 -6.60
C SER A 337 24.12 -13.51 -5.88
N ILE A 338 24.41 -14.57 -6.65
CA ILE A 338 25.06 -15.75 -6.13
C ILE A 338 26.34 -15.17 -5.51
N PRO A 339 26.47 -15.13 -4.18
CA PRO A 339 27.63 -14.54 -3.55
C PRO A 339 28.82 -15.27 -4.15
N ARG A 340 29.70 -14.56 -4.86
CA ARG A 340 30.88 -15.19 -5.45
C ARG A 340 31.67 -15.75 -4.25
N PRO A 341 31.76 -17.07 -4.04
CA PRO A 341 32.74 -17.57 -3.10
C PRO A 341 34.09 -17.09 -3.65
N LYS A 342 34.82 -16.33 -2.85
CA LYS A 342 36.12 -15.74 -3.22
C LYS A 342 37.17 -16.82 -3.52
N PHE A 343 36.86 -18.07 -3.18
CA PHE A 343 37.70 -19.24 -3.34
C PHE A 343 36.86 -20.36 -3.95
N CYS A 344 37.43 -21.06 -4.93
CA CYS A 344 36.86 -22.26 -5.55
C CYS A 344 37.89 -23.38 -5.49
N SER A 345 37.44 -24.63 -5.43
CA SER A 345 38.37 -25.77 -5.47
C SER A 345 38.75 -26.07 -6.92
N ASN A 346 40.04 -26.26 -7.19
CA ASN A 346 40.55 -26.49 -8.55
C ASN A 346 39.80 -27.66 -9.21
N GLY A 347 39.20 -27.43 -10.38
CA GLY A 347 38.39 -28.42 -11.09
C GLY A 347 36.86 -28.32 -10.91
N GLU A 348 36.37 -27.61 -9.90
CA GLU A 348 34.92 -27.36 -9.72
C GLU A 348 34.33 -26.65 -10.93
N LYS A 349 33.08 -26.96 -11.28
CA LYS A 349 32.32 -26.28 -12.33
C LYS A 349 31.16 -25.49 -11.72
N ARG A 350 30.79 -24.38 -12.35
CA ARG A 350 29.57 -23.64 -12.03
C ARG A 350 28.95 -23.03 -13.28
N CYS A 351 27.65 -22.84 -13.24
CA CYS A 351 26.96 -21.95 -14.18
C CYS A 351 26.93 -20.55 -13.60
N TYR A 352 27.49 -19.56 -14.32
CA TYR A 352 27.38 -18.15 -13.96
C TYR A 352 26.81 -17.38 -15.15
N ILE A 353 25.59 -16.88 -14.98
CA ILE A 353 24.79 -16.28 -16.07
C ILE A 353 24.58 -17.34 -17.17
N ASN A 354 25.23 -17.17 -18.32
CA ASN A 354 25.18 -18.07 -19.46
C ASN A 354 26.55 -18.68 -19.77
N ASN A 355 27.48 -18.64 -18.83
CA ASN A 355 28.80 -19.25 -18.99
C ASN A 355 28.89 -20.48 -18.09
N LEU A 356 29.39 -21.58 -18.66
CA LEU A 356 29.93 -22.67 -17.88
C LEU A 356 31.35 -22.28 -17.49
N GLU A 357 31.61 -22.10 -16.21
CA GLU A 357 32.93 -21.75 -15.69
C GLU A 357 33.53 -22.97 -14.96
N LYS A 358 34.85 -23.12 -15.06
CA LYS A 358 35.64 -24.10 -14.30
C LYS A 358 36.67 -23.37 -13.45
N CYS A 359 36.85 -23.81 -12.20
CA CYS A 359 37.89 -23.28 -11.34
C CYS A 359 39.27 -23.77 -11.81
N VAL A 360 40.17 -22.84 -12.08
CA VAL A 360 41.58 -23.07 -12.41
C VAL A 360 42.42 -22.12 -11.54
N ASP A 361 43.30 -22.69 -10.72
CA ASP A 361 44.21 -21.95 -9.81
C ASP A 361 43.47 -20.95 -8.91
N ASN A 362 42.44 -21.43 -8.20
CA ASN A 362 41.56 -20.63 -7.33
C ASN A 362 40.83 -19.47 -8.04
N SER A 363 40.77 -19.49 -9.37
CA SER A 363 40.07 -18.49 -10.17
C SER A 363 39.09 -19.14 -11.14
N TRP A 364 37.90 -18.55 -11.30
CA TRP A 364 36.91 -19.05 -12.26
C TRP A 364 37.30 -18.64 -13.68
N LYS A 365 37.47 -19.62 -14.56
CA LYS A 365 37.71 -19.43 -15.99
C LYS A 365 36.50 -19.90 -16.77
N ILE A 366 36.11 -19.16 -17.80
CA ILE A 366 35.04 -19.58 -18.70
C ILE A 366 35.51 -20.80 -19.46
N LEU A 367 34.82 -21.92 -19.26
CA LEU A 367 35.02 -23.16 -20.01
C LEU A 367 34.26 -23.10 -21.33
N GLU A 368 33.01 -22.61 -21.30
CA GLU A 368 32.14 -22.54 -22.47
C GLU A 368 31.10 -21.42 -22.30
N LYS A 369 30.76 -20.70 -23.39
CA LYS A 369 29.64 -19.74 -23.43
C LYS A 369 28.40 -20.46 -23.95
N CYS A 370 27.39 -20.60 -23.11
CA CYS A 370 26.16 -21.31 -23.42
C CYS A 370 25.13 -20.40 -24.11
N GLU A 371 24.93 -20.56 -25.41
CA GLU A 371 23.98 -19.76 -26.20
C GLU A 371 22.52 -19.91 -25.70
N TYR A 372 22.14 -21.12 -25.24
CA TYR A 372 20.78 -21.46 -24.79
C TYR A 372 20.67 -21.57 -23.26
N GLY A 373 21.59 -20.93 -22.53
CA GLY A 373 21.65 -20.97 -21.06
C GLY A 373 22.43 -22.19 -20.51
N CYS A 374 22.81 -22.10 -19.24
CA CYS A 374 23.58 -23.15 -18.54
C CYS A 374 22.67 -23.88 -17.54
N ASP A 375 22.63 -25.21 -17.58
CA ASP A 375 21.84 -26.01 -16.64
C ASP A 375 22.57 -26.08 -15.29
N VAL A 376 22.07 -25.33 -14.31
CA VAL A 376 22.66 -25.23 -12.96
C VAL A 376 22.74 -26.57 -12.21
N LYS A 377 21.93 -27.56 -12.56
CA LYS A 377 21.96 -28.89 -11.90
C LYS A 377 22.98 -29.81 -12.55
N LYS A 378 23.07 -29.78 -13.88
CA LYS A 378 23.97 -30.67 -14.65
C LYS A 378 25.36 -30.07 -14.87
N LEU A 379 25.51 -28.76 -14.71
CA LEU A 379 26.75 -28.01 -14.97
C LEU A 379 27.26 -28.25 -16.39
N VAL A 380 26.34 -28.16 -17.35
CA VAL A 380 26.56 -28.26 -18.80
C VAL A 380 25.77 -27.17 -19.51
N CYS A 381 26.23 -26.72 -20.69
CA CYS A 381 25.44 -25.84 -21.52
C CYS A 381 24.18 -26.55 -22.02
N SER A 382 23.03 -25.88 -21.94
CA SER A 382 21.79 -26.42 -22.48
C SER A 382 21.93 -26.55 -24.00
N PRO A 383 21.59 -27.72 -24.57
CA PRO A 383 21.58 -27.86 -26.02
C PRO A 383 20.53 -26.92 -26.62
N LYS A 384 20.76 -26.49 -27.86
CA LYS A 384 19.73 -25.86 -28.69
C LYS A 384 18.51 -26.77 -28.65
N GLN A 385 17.38 -26.28 -28.14
CA GLN A 385 16.15 -27.05 -28.18
C GLN A 385 15.79 -27.23 -29.65
N GLU A 386 16.05 -28.42 -30.19
CA GLU A 386 15.46 -28.85 -31.45
C GLU A 386 13.94 -28.73 -31.28
N GLU A 387 13.31 -28.00 -32.19
CA GLU A 387 11.87 -27.78 -32.21
C GLU A 387 11.20 -29.14 -32.02
N LYS A 388 10.55 -29.30 -30.86
CA LYS A 388 9.91 -30.54 -30.47
C LYS A 388 8.95 -30.93 -31.59
N LYS A 389 9.32 -31.96 -32.36
CA LYS A 389 8.46 -32.61 -33.35
C LYS A 389 7.14 -32.93 -32.65
N GLU A 390 6.06 -32.29 -33.08
CA GLU A 390 4.77 -32.34 -32.40
C GLU A 390 4.39 -33.81 -32.14
N THR A 391 4.29 -34.18 -30.87
CA THR A 391 3.78 -35.48 -30.48
C THR A 391 2.34 -35.58 -30.95
N LYS A 392 2.04 -36.60 -31.76
CA LYS A 392 0.70 -36.94 -32.22
C LYS A 392 -0.23 -37.11 -31.00
N ILE A 393 -1.22 -36.22 -30.89
CA ILE A 393 -2.19 -36.12 -29.79
C ILE A 393 -3.36 -37.08 -30.02
N CYS A 394 -3.71 -37.33 -31.27
CA CYS A 394 -4.79 -38.23 -31.66
C CYS A 394 -4.61 -38.73 -33.09
N ASP A 395 -5.27 -39.85 -33.42
CA ASP A 395 -5.36 -40.35 -34.79
C ASP A 395 -6.44 -39.58 -35.55
N GLU A 396 -6.18 -39.16 -36.79
CA GLU A 396 -7.12 -38.36 -37.58
C GLU A 396 -8.46 -39.10 -37.74
N ASN A 397 -9.56 -38.42 -37.42
CA ASN A 397 -10.93 -38.95 -37.34
C ASN A 397 -11.24 -39.90 -36.17
N GLU A 398 -10.31 -40.13 -35.24
CA GLU A 398 -10.64 -40.80 -33.98
C GLU A 398 -11.71 -39.99 -33.22
N GLU A 399 -12.65 -40.67 -32.59
CA GLU A 399 -13.75 -40.06 -31.83
C GLU A 399 -13.68 -40.45 -30.35
N LYS A 400 -14.02 -39.50 -29.48
CA LYS A 400 -14.15 -39.76 -28.05
C LYS A 400 -15.22 -38.89 -27.42
N CYS A 401 -15.80 -39.39 -26.33
CA CYS A 401 -16.72 -38.63 -25.51
C CYS A 401 -15.97 -37.93 -24.37
N VAL A 402 -16.23 -36.63 -24.18
CA VAL A 402 -15.75 -35.86 -23.03
C VAL A 402 -16.95 -35.15 -22.41
N GLY A 403 -17.50 -35.75 -21.35
CA GLY A 403 -18.82 -35.41 -20.84
C GLY A 403 -19.89 -35.75 -21.89
N ASP A 404 -20.83 -34.83 -22.11
CA ASP A 404 -21.92 -35.00 -23.07
C ASP A 404 -21.53 -34.59 -24.51
N ASN A 405 -20.25 -34.27 -24.76
CA ASN A 405 -19.78 -33.81 -26.06
C ASN A 405 -18.99 -34.91 -26.78
N LEU A 406 -19.36 -35.18 -28.04
CA LEU A 406 -18.58 -36.01 -28.95
C LEU A 406 -17.49 -35.13 -29.60
N GLN A 407 -16.24 -35.54 -29.43
CA GLN A 407 -15.08 -34.90 -30.04
C GLN A 407 -14.48 -35.80 -31.11
N ARG A 408 -14.07 -35.22 -32.24
CA ARG A 408 -13.32 -35.89 -33.31
C ARG A 408 -11.94 -35.27 -33.44
N CYS A 409 -10.91 -36.07 -33.66
CA CYS A 409 -9.59 -35.58 -33.96
C CYS A 409 -9.55 -35.00 -35.38
N LYS A 410 -9.17 -33.73 -35.51
CA LYS A 410 -8.88 -33.08 -36.79
C LYS A 410 -7.62 -32.24 -36.67
N ASP A 411 -6.69 -32.41 -37.60
CA ASP A 411 -5.40 -31.71 -37.62
C ASP A 411 -4.64 -31.86 -36.29
N ASN A 412 -4.60 -33.09 -35.78
CA ASN A 412 -3.93 -33.44 -34.51
C ASN A 412 -4.53 -32.71 -33.26
N LYS A 413 -5.79 -32.26 -33.34
CA LYS A 413 -6.52 -31.61 -32.23
C LYS A 413 -7.93 -32.17 -32.10
N TRP A 414 -8.40 -32.29 -30.87
CA TRP A 414 -9.78 -32.66 -30.59
C TRP A 414 -10.72 -31.47 -30.84
N ILE A 415 -11.63 -31.62 -31.79
CA ILE A 415 -12.70 -30.66 -32.08
C ILE A 415 -14.05 -31.25 -31.67
N ILE A 416 -14.92 -30.45 -31.06
CA ILE A 416 -16.27 -30.87 -30.71
C ILE A 416 -17.08 -30.95 -32.01
N VAL A 417 -17.55 -32.14 -32.36
CA VAL A 417 -18.39 -32.37 -33.54
C VAL A 417 -19.87 -32.35 -33.20
N GLU A 418 -20.23 -32.71 -31.96
CA GLU A 418 -21.62 -32.69 -31.49
C GLU A 418 -21.66 -32.40 -29.99
N LYS A 419 -22.56 -31.50 -29.58
CA LYS A 419 -22.84 -31.22 -28.17
C LYS A 419 -24.09 -31.97 -27.76
N GLU A 420 -24.11 -32.49 -26.53
CA GLU A 420 -25.23 -33.28 -25.99
C GLU A 420 -25.53 -34.52 -26.84
N SER A 421 -24.48 -35.20 -27.29
CA SER A 421 -24.61 -36.36 -28.16
C SER A 421 -25.22 -37.54 -27.40
N ASN A 422 -26.37 -38.03 -27.88
CA ASN A 422 -27.03 -39.22 -27.33
C ASN A 422 -26.12 -40.47 -27.35
N LEU A 423 -25.13 -40.51 -28.24
CA LEU A 423 -24.10 -41.56 -28.30
C LEU A 423 -23.19 -41.54 -27.05
N CYS A 424 -22.87 -40.35 -26.53
CA CYS A 424 -22.04 -40.22 -25.33
C CYS A 424 -22.83 -40.47 -24.03
N ILE A 425 -24.11 -40.11 -24.01
CA ILE A 425 -24.99 -40.32 -22.85
C ILE A 425 -25.26 -41.82 -22.62
N THR A 426 -25.36 -42.61 -23.69
CA THR A 426 -25.59 -44.07 -23.59
C THR A 426 -24.34 -44.86 -23.22
N ALA A 427 -23.15 -44.41 -23.63
CA ALA A 427 -21.88 -45.06 -23.31
C ALA A 427 -21.51 -45.01 -21.82
N ILE A 428 -21.95 -43.99 -21.07
CA ILE A 428 -21.70 -43.85 -19.63
C ILE A 428 -22.48 -44.90 -18.82
N ASN A 429 -23.60 -45.41 -19.33
CA ASN A 429 -24.46 -46.35 -18.62
C ASN A 429 -24.02 -47.82 -18.71
N LEU A 430 -22.99 -48.17 -19.49
CA LEU A 430 -22.56 -49.56 -19.66
C LEU A 430 -21.32 -49.98 -18.83
N ASN A 431 -20.66 -49.06 -18.12
CA ASN A 431 -19.37 -49.36 -17.48
C ASN A 431 -19.29 -48.98 -15.98
N CYS A 432 -20.30 -49.38 -15.20
CA CYS A 432 -20.21 -49.36 -13.73
C CYS A 432 -20.31 -50.77 -13.16
N THR A 433 -19.15 -51.42 -12.99
CA THR A 433 -18.99 -52.56 -12.07
C THR A 433 -19.02 -52.07 -10.62
N LEU A 434 -19.87 -52.70 -9.81
CA LEU A 434 -19.98 -52.53 -8.36
C LEU A 434 -18.64 -52.82 -7.66
N GLU A 435 -18.20 -51.88 -6.82
CA GLU A 435 -17.30 -52.17 -5.69
C GLU A 435 -17.97 -51.77 -4.36
N GLU A 436 -17.60 -52.52 -3.33
CA GLU A 436 -18.32 -52.74 -2.07
C GLU A 436 -18.39 -51.54 -1.11
N VAL A 437 -19.56 -51.36 -0.49
CA VAL A 437 -19.85 -50.36 0.54
C VAL A 437 -19.33 -50.84 1.90
N LYS A 438 -18.38 -50.11 2.49
CA LYS A 438 -17.94 -50.31 3.88
C LYS A 438 -18.91 -49.69 4.90
N GLU A 439 -19.06 -50.41 6.01
CA GLU A 439 -19.97 -50.19 7.13
C GLU A 439 -19.97 -48.76 7.71
N LYS A 440 -21.20 -48.33 8.01
CA LYS A 440 -21.57 -47.04 8.60
C LYS A 440 -21.37 -47.07 10.12
N GLN A 441 -20.39 -46.31 10.62
CA GLN A 441 -20.24 -46.06 12.05
C GLN A 441 -21.47 -45.32 12.61
N LYS A 442 -22.08 -45.87 13.66
CA LYS A 442 -23.18 -45.25 14.42
C LYS A 442 -22.68 -43.97 15.10
N MET A 443 -23.05 -42.82 14.54
CA MET A 443 -22.86 -41.51 15.17
C MET A 443 -23.73 -41.39 16.42
N ASN A 444 -23.11 -40.98 17.52
CA ASN A 444 -23.71 -40.93 18.85
C ASN A 444 -24.54 -39.63 18.98
N TYR A 445 -25.84 -39.70 18.63
CA TYR A 445 -26.78 -38.57 18.60
C TYR A 445 -26.85 -37.77 19.92
N LEU A 446 -26.52 -38.39 21.04
CA LEU A 446 -26.45 -37.74 22.35
C LEU A 446 -25.44 -36.58 22.38
N LEU A 447 -24.29 -36.75 21.73
CA LEU A 447 -23.25 -35.70 21.69
C LEU A 447 -23.71 -34.49 20.86
N TYR A 448 -24.43 -34.75 19.77
CA TYR A 448 -24.96 -33.70 18.90
C TYR A 448 -26.05 -32.89 19.61
N PHE A 449 -26.92 -33.56 20.37
CA PHE A 449 -27.96 -32.90 21.17
C PHE A 449 -27.37 -31.99 22.26
N LEU A 450 -26.31 -32.43 22.95
CA LEU A 450 -25.64 -31.62 23.97
C LEU A 450 -24.97 -30.37 23.39
N ILE A 451 -24.43 -30.44 22.17
CA ILE A 451 -23.84 -29.27 21.48
C ILE A 451 -24.93 -28.25 21.14
N ILE A 452 -26.08 -28.70 20.62
CA ILE A 452 -27.21 -27.82 20.29
C ILE A 452 -27.75 -27.13 21.55
N LEU A 453 -27.89 -27.86 22.66
CA LEU A 453 -28.38 -27.30 23.93
C LEU A 453 -27.43 -26.21 24.47
N ALA A 454 -26.11 -26.42 24.36
CA ALA A 454 -25.12 -25.42 24.79
C ALA A 454 -25.18 -24.13 23.95
N ILE A 455 -25.43 -24.25 22.64
CA ILE A 455 -25.58 -23.09 21.74
C ILE A 455 -26.84 -22.30 22.11
N LEU A 456 -27.96 -22.97 22.40
CA LEU A 456 -29.21 -22.32 22.80
C LEU A 456 -29.07 -21.58 24.14
N LEU A 457 -28.39 -22.18 25.12
CA LEU A 457 -28.14 -21.53 26.42
C LEU A 457 -27.21 -20.30 26.28
N ALA A 458 -26.20 -20.37 25.40
CA ALA A 458 -25.33 -19.23 25.11
C ALA A 458 -26.10 -18.07 24.45
N ALA A 459 -27.00 -18.37 23.50
CA ALA A 459 -27.82 -17.35 22.84
C ALA A 459 -28.75 -16.62 23.83
N VAL A 460 -29.38 -17.37 24.75
CA VAL A 460 -30.22 -16.79 25.81
C VAL A 460 -29.39 -15.94 26.77
N GLY A 461 -28.18 -16.40 27.14
CA GLY A 461 -27.26 -15.64 27.99
C GLY A 461 -26.81 -14.31 27.36
N ILE A 462 -26.48 -14.30 26.07
CA ILE A 462 -26.11 -13.08 25.33
C ILE A 462 -27.30 -12.12 25.24
N SER A 463 -28.51 -12.63 24.98
CA SER A 463 -29.72 -11.80 24.96
C SER A 463 -30.03 -11.17 26.32
N TYR A 464 -29.83 -11.90 27.41
CA TYR A 464 -30.06 -11.40 28.77
C TYR A 464 -29.01 -10.35 29.17
N TRP A 465 -27.74 -10.57 28.80
CA TRP A 465 -26.67 -9.62 29.04
C TRP A 465 -26.88 -8.31 28.26
N ASN A 466 -27.21 -8.39 26.96
CA ASN A 466 -27.46 -7.19 26.15
C ASN A 466 -28.62 -6.36 26.70
N LYS A 467 -29.68 -7.00 27.21
CA LYS A 467 -30.80 -6.29 27.84
C LYS A 467 -30.38 -5.54 29.11
N HIS A 468 -29.52 -6.13 29.93
CA HIS A 468 -29.06 -5.51 31.18
C HIS A 468 -28.03 -4.38 30.96
N LYS A 469 -27.18 -4.51 29.93
CA LYS A 469 -26.19 -3.48 29.57
C LYS A 469 -26.83 -2.19 29.03
N LEU A 470 -27.98 -2.31 28.37
CA LEU A 470 -28.78 -1.18 27.87
C LEU A 470 -29.45 -0.35 28.98
N GLU A 471 -29.64 -0.92 30.19
CA GLU A 471 -30.21 -0.19 31.32
C GLU A 471 -29.17 0.60 32.12
N GLU A 472 -27.90 0.16 32.13
CA GLU A 472 -26.80 0.91 32.78
C GLU A 472 -26.34 2.12 31.95
N GLU A 473 -26.39 2.07 30.62
CA GLU A 473 -26.02 3.21 29.76
C GLU A 473 -27.01 4.38 29.80
N LYS A 474 -28.29 4.13 30.16
CA LYS A 474 -29.29 5.18 30.34
C LYS A 474 -29.03 6.09 31.55
N VAL A 475 -28.12 5.70 32.45
CA VAL A 475 -27.79 6.46 33.66
C VAL A 475 -26.52 7.30 33.52
N TYR A 476 -25.63 7.01 32.55
CA TYR A 476 -24.34 7.72 32.40
C TYR A 476 -24.33 8.83 31.33
N LEU A 477 -25.17 8.74 30.29
CA LEU A 477 -25.22 9.75 29.21
C LEU A 477 -25.84 11.12 29.59
N PRO A 478 -26.66 11.30 30.64
CA PRO A 478 -27.14 12.63 31.01
C PRO A 478 -26.11 13.52 31.72
N LYS A 479 -24.96 12.99 32.17
CA LYS A 479 -23.95 13.80 32.90
C LYS A 479 -23.12 14.68 31.97
N VAL A 480 -22.68 14.17 30.81
CA VAL A 480 -21.89 14.95 29.85
C VAL A 480 -22.76 15.97 29.09
N ALA A 481 -24.01 15.62 28.76
CA ALA A 481 -24.93 16.52 28.07
C ALA A 481 -25.47 17.65 28.97
N ASN A 482 -25.56 17.44 30.30
CA ASN A 482 -26.00 18.47 31.24
C ASN A 482 -24.89 19.42 31.72
N GLU A 483 -23.62 19.04 31.61
CA GLU A 483 -22.50 19.97 31.81
C GLU A 483 -22.38 20.98 30.65
N ILE A 484 -22.68 20.56 29.41
CA ILE A 484 -22.62 21.43 28.21
C ILE A 484 -23.74 22.49 28.18
N LYS A 485 -24.89 22.26 28.85
CA LYS A 485 -26.02 23.20 28.85
C LYS A 485 -25.95 24.32 29.91
N ARG A 486 -24.89 24.39 30.71
CA ARG A 486 -24.76 25.39 31.81
C ARG A 486 -23.50 26.24 31.77
N GLU A 487 -22.88 26.45 30.62
CA GLU A 487 -21.77 27.40 30.52
C GLU A 487 -22.28 28.74 29.96
N LYS A 488 -22.29 29.77 30.82
CA LYS A 488 -22.39 31.16 30.36
C LYS A 488 -21.09 31.49 29.63
N PRO A 489 -21.14 32.13 28.44
CA PRO A 489 -19.93 32.55 27.75
C PRO A 489 -19.17 33.53 28.65
N ILE A 490 -17.98 33.13 29.07
CA ILE A 490 -17.05 34.01 29.77
C ILE A 490 -16.30 34.77 28.67
N GLU A 491 -16.37 36.10 28.72
CA GLU A 491 -15.71 37.00 27.77
C GLU A 491 -14.18 37.01 28.04
N ILE A 492 -13.49 35.95 27.64
CA ILE A 492 -12.03 35.85 27.70
C ILE A 492 -11.48 36.38 26.38
N LYS A 493 -10.56 37.35 26.45
CA LYS A 493 -9.93 37.94 25.26
C LYS A 493 -9.30 36.84 24.38
N PRO A 494 -9.67 36.75 23.08
CA PRO A 494 -9.14 35.74 22.15
C PRO A 494 -7.61 35.62 22.11
N SER A 495 -6.90 36.72 22.40
CA SER A 495 -5.42 36.77 22.40
C SER A 495 -4.75 35.82 23.40
N ILE A 496 -5.39 35.50 24.53
CA ILE A 496 -4.81 34.61 25.56
C ILE A 496 -4.80 33.15 25.09
N TYR A 497 -5.84 32.76 24.34
CA TYR A 497 -5.98 31.41 23.80
C TYR A 497 -4.96 31.14 22.70
N GLU A 498 -4.86 32.08 21.77
CA GLU A 498 -3.92 32.02 20.66
C GLU A 498 -2.47 31.93 21.15
N GLN A 499 -2.10 32.70 22.19
CA GLN A 499 -0.78 32.62 22.80
C GLN A 499 -0.48 31.24 23.40
N LYS A 500 -1.43 30.64 24.13
CA LYS A 500 -1.25 29.32 24.76
C LYS A 500 -1.21 28.18 23.75
N ILE A 501 -1.99 28.27 22.67
CA ILE A 501 -1.93 27.30 21.56
C ILE A 501 -0.58 27.41 20.85
N ASN A 502 -0.09 28.63 20.60
CA ASN A 502 1.23 28.83 20.00
C ASN A 502 2.37 28.25 20.87
N GLU A 503 2.30 28.41 22.19
CA GLU A 503 3.25 27.77 23.11
C GLU A 503 3.22 26.23 22.98
N LEU A 504 2.04 25.63 22.89
CA LEU A 504 1.90 24.17 22.73
C LEU A 504 2.41 23.67 21.39
N ASN A 505 2.15 24.40 20.30
CA ASN A 505 2.66 24.06 18.97
C ASN A 505 4.20 24.08 18.95
N GLN A 506 4.82 25.09 19.56
CA GLN A 506 6.29 25.14 19.71
C GLN A 506 6.84 23.95 20.51
N MET A 507 6.17 23.56 21.59
CA MET A 507 6.54 22.38 22.38
C MET A 507 6.38 21.08 21.56
N MET A 508 5.35 20.99 20.71
CA MET A 508 5.10 19.83 19.85
C MET A 508 6.15 19.72 18.75
N ASP A 509 6.50 20.83 18.09
CA ASP A 509 7.57 20.87 17.07
C ASP A 509 8.91 20.43 17.65
N TYR A 510 9.22 20.88 18.87
CA TYR A 510 10.42 20.43 19.60
C TYR A 510 10.42 18.91 19.85
N LEU A 511 9.27 18.37 20.27
CA LEU A 511 9.08 16.95 20.55
C LEU A 511 9.15 16.10 19.27
N ILE A 512 8.56 16.56 18.16
CA ILE A 512 8.65 15.91 16.84
C ILE A 512 10.10 15.88 16.37
N ASN A 513 10.81 17.01 16.42
CA ASN A 513 12.22 17.08 16.03
C ASN A 513 13.11 16.15 16.85
N LYS A 514 12.90 16.03 18.17
CA LYS A 514 13.61 15.04 18.99
C LYS A 514 13.26 13.60 18.63
N SER A 515 11.99 13.31 18.35
CA SER A 515 11.55 11.97 17.97
C SER A 515 12.19 11.50 16.65
N VAL A 516 12.35 12.41 15.67
CA VAL A 516 13.04 12.15 14.40
C VAL A 516 14.52 11.82 14.65
N ASN A 517 15.17 12.59 15.52
CA ASN A 517 16.55 12.31 15.91
C ASN A 517 16.71 10.93 16.59
N LEU A 518 15.77 10.54 17.47
CA LEU A 518 15.76 9.20 18.06
C LEU A 518 15.50 8.10 17.01
N LYS A 519 14.60 8.33 16.06
CA LYS A 519 14.31 7.40 14.96
C LYS A 519 15.56 7.17 14.10
N ASN A 520 16.28 8.22 13.73
CA ASN A 520 17.52 8.14 12.96
C ASN A 520 18.61 7.35 13.70
N LYS A 521 18.63 7.42 15.03
CA LYS A 521 19.53 6.63 15.89
C LYS A 521 19.01 5.22 16.22
N LYS A 522 17.84 4.82 15.73
CA LYS A 522 17.14 3.55 16.06
C LYS A 522 16.81 3.39 17.55
N LEU A 523 16.51 4.49 18.24
CA LEU A 523 16.19 4.54 19.67
C LEU A 523 14.71 4.81 19.96
N LEU A 524 13.90 5.07 18.93
CA LEU A 524 12.48 5.36 19.11
C LEU A 524 11.70 4.06 19.39
N THR A 525 11.27 3.86 20.63
CA THR A 525 10.47 2.69 21.01
C THR A 525 9.02 2.82 20.55
N HIS A 526 8.32 1.68 20.43
CA HIS A 526 6.89 1.68 20.11
C HIS A 526 6.06 2.45 21.14
N SER A 527 6.35 2.26 22.45
CA SER A 527 5.71 2.98 23.55
C SER A 527 5.82 4.50 23.40
N LEU A 528 7.02 5.01 23.11
CA LEU A 528 7.25 6.44 22.93
C LEU A 528 6.49 6.99 21.72
N LYS A 529 6.46 6.23 20.61
CA LYS A 529 5.68 6.60 19.42
C LYS A 529 4.18 6.72 19.73
N THR A 530 3.63 5.81 20.52
CA THR A 530 2.22 5.84 20.94
C THR A 530 1.93 7.05 21.83
N LYS A 531 2.78 7.34 22.81
CA LYS A 531 2.64 8.54 23.66
C LYS A 531 2.68 9.84 22.85
N ILE A 532 3.55 9.95 21.84
CA ILE A 532 3.62 11.10 20.92
C ILE A 532 2.33 11.26 20.10
N ASN A 533 1.77 10.15 19.58
CA ASN A 533 0.50 10.20 18.84
C ASN A 533 -0.67 10.66 19.74
N ASN A 534 -0.71 10.18 20.99
CA ASN A 534 -1.75 10.59 21.94
C ASN A 534 -1.67 12.09 22.27
N ILE A 535 -0.46 12.65 22.37
CA ILE A 535 -0.28 14.10 22.54
C ILE A 535 -0.84 14.87 21.33
N ALA A 536 -0.60 14.39 20.11
CA ALA A 536 -1.12 15.05 18.90
C ALA A 536 -2.65 15.09 18.88
N TYR A 537 -3.31 14.01 19.32
CA TYR A 537 -4.76 13.93 19.48
C TYR A 537 -5.29 14.88 20.58
N GLU A 538 -4.64 14.90 21.75
CA GLU A 538 -5.06 15.77 22.85
C GLU A 538 -4.87 17.27 22.49
N LEU A 539 -3.88 17.58 21.66
CA LEU A 539 -3.65 18.92 21.09
C LEU A 539 -4.73 19.32 20.08
N SER A 540 -5.15 18.42 19.18
CA SER A 540 -6.25 18.72 18.25
C SER A 540 -7.56 18.98 18.99
N LEU A 541 -7.85 18.18 20.03
CA LEU A 541 -9.00 18.39 20.91
C LEU A 541 -8.90 19.72 21.67
N ALA A 542 -7.71 20.08 22.16
CA ALA A 542 -7.48 21.36 22.83
C ALA A 542 -7.79 22.54 21.89
N LYS A 543 -7.37 22.46 20.62
CA LYS A 543 -7.62 23.48 19.61
C LYS A 543 -9.11 23.62 19.32
N GLU A 544 -9.81 22.52 19.08
CA GLU A 544 -11.25 22.53 18.81
C GLU A 544 -12.07 23.13 19.96
N LEU A 545 -11.78 22.76 21.20
CA LEU A 545 -12.47 23.31 22.38
C LEU A 545 -12.18 24.81 22.57
N THR A 546 -10.98 25.23 22.19
CA THR A 546 -10.54 26.63 22.30
C THR A 546 -11.16 27.50 21.21
N ASP A 547 -11.26 27.00 19.97
CA ASP A 547 -11.91 27.69 18.85
C ASP A 547 -13.40 27.94 19.13
N ARG A 548 -14.01 27.09 19.97
CA ARG A 548 -15.39 27.25 20.48
C ARG A 548 -15.50 28.18 21.69
N GLY A 549 -14.39 28.72 22.20
CA GLY A 549 -14.37 29.59 23.37
C GLY A 549 -14.69 28.87 24.71
N SER A 550 -14.54 27.54 24.79
CA SER A 550 -14.89 26.78 26.00
C SER A 550 -13.80 26.86 27.07
N GLU A 551 -14.20 27.00 28.34
CA GLU A 551 -13.29 26.90 29.49
C GLU A 551 -12.58 25.54 29.53
N ASN A 552 -13.22 24.50 29.00
CA ASN A 552 -12.64 23.17 28.88
C ASN A 552 -11.44 23.15 27.92
N GLY A 553 -11.35 24.09 26.98
CA GLY A 553 -10.15 24.31 26.16
C GLY A 553 -8.92 24.62 27.00
N LEU A 554 -9.02 25.49 28.01
CA LEU A 554 -7.89 25.79 28.92
C LEU A 554 -7.49 24.60 29.78
N LYS A 555 -8.45 23.83 30.28
CA LYS A 555 -8.19 22.60 31.06
C LYS A 555 -7.47 21.57 30.19
N GLN A 556 -7.90 21.42 28.94
CA GLN A 556 -7.33 20.52 27.96
C GLN A 556 -5.91 20.93 27.53
N ILE A 557 -5.66 22.23 27.33
CA ILE A 557 -4.31 22.80 27.12
C ILE A 557 -3.38 22.43 28.29
N SER A 558 -3.82 22.63 29.54
CA SER A 558 -3.04 22.31 30.74
C SER A 558 -2.70 20.82 30.84
N LYS A 559 -3.66 19.94 30.56
CA LYS A 559 -3.46 18.47 30.50
C LYS A 559 -2.43 18.09 29.43
N THR A 560 -2.58 18.63 28.22
CA THR A 560 -1.69 18.34 27.08
C THR A 560 -0.26 18.80 27.37
N LYS A 561 -0.09 19.98 27.99
CA LYS A 561 1.23 20.49 28.43
C LYS A 561 1.92 19.54 29.42
N LYS A 562 1.20 18.97 30.39
CA LYS A 562 1.74 17.97 31.32
C LYS A 562 2.20 16.70 30.60
N MET A 563 1.41 16.22 29.63
CA MET A 563 1.78 15.04 28.83
C MET A 563 3.05 15.28 28.01
N ILE A 564 3.18 16.44 27.37
CA ILE A 564 4.39 16.81 26.62
C ILE A 564 5.62 16.79 27.52
N ASN A 565 5.54 17.39 28.71
CA ASN A 565 6.67 17.41 29.65
C ASN A 565 7.12 16.02 30.10
N VAL A 566 6.17 15.10 30.34
CA VAL A 566 6.48 13.70 30.67
C VAL A 566 7.23 13.02 29.52
N VAL A 567 6.74 13.15 28.29
CA VAL A 567 7.37 12.52 27.11
C VAL A 567 8.72 13.15 26.79
N LEU A 568 8.89 14.46 26.97
CA LEU A 568 10.18 15.13 26.79
C LEU A 568 11.23 14.63 27.78
N ASN A 569 10.85 14.39 29.05
CA ASN A 569 11.76 13.80 30.04
C ASN A 569 12.17 12.38 29.65
N GLU A 570 11.23 11.56 29.18
CA GLU A 570 11.51 10.19 28.71
C GLU A 570 12.43 10.17 27.47
N ILE A 571 12.21 11.07 26.51
CA ILE A 571 13.09 11.30 25.35
C ILE A 571 14.50 11.70 25.79
N ASN A 572 14.61 12.63 26.75
CA ASN A 572 15.90 13.09 27.26
C ASN A 572 16.68 11.96 27.91
N ASN A 573 16.02 11.16 28.76
CA ASN A 573 16.61 10.01 29.42
C ASN A 573 17.10 8.96 28.39
N THR A 574 16.29 8.68 27.37
CA THR A 574 16.67 7.74 26.29
C THR A 574 17.92 8.22 25.54
N TYR A 575 18.00 9.52 25.25
CA TYR A 575 19.15 10.13 24.58
C TYR A 575 20.43 10.05 25.44
N GLU A 576 20.30 10.32 26.74
CA GLU A 576 21.42 10.21 27.67
C GLU A 576 21.93 8.77 27.75
N ILE A 577 21.04 7.78 27.88
CA ILE A 577 21.39 6.35 27.93
C ILE A 577 22.14 5.90 26.66
N SER A 578 21.70 6.34 25.48
CA SER A 578 22.41 6.04 24.23
C SER A 578 23.82 6.64 24.19
N THR A 579 23.96 7.89 24.62
CA THR A 579 25.26 8.57 24.70
C THR A 579 26.19 7.83 25.66
N LEU A 580 25.64 7.37 26.78
CA LEU A 580 26.33 6.63 27.81
C LEU A 580 26.78 5.24 27.31
N ASN A 581 25.94 4.50 26.58
CA ASN A 581 26.32 3.24 25.94
C ASN A 581 27.47 3.41 24.95
N ASN A 582 27.49 4.51 24.19
CA ASN A 582 28.63 4.85 23.33
C ASN A 582 29.90 5.14 24.13
N MET A 583 29.79 5.82 25.27
CA MET A 583 30.92 6.04 26.18
C MET A 583 31.42 4.71 26.76
N ILE A 584 30.54 3.78 27.15
CA ILE A 584 30.91 2.44 27.62
C ILE A 584 31.67 1.69 26.52
N ASN A 585 31.17 1.68 25.29
CA ASN A 585 31.81 0.96 24.19
C ASN A 585 33.23 1.49 23.93
N LYS A 586 33.41 2.82 23.94
CA LYS A 586 34.74 3.45 23.85
C LYS A 586 35.62 3.10 25.06
N LEU A 587 35.06 3.10 26.26
CA LEU A 587 35.79 2.72 27.48
C LEU A 587 36.26 1.26 27.40
N THR A 588 35.38 0.34 27.02
CA THR A 588 35.68 -1.09 26.85
C THR A 588 36.79 -1.32 25.83
N GLN A 589 36.79 -0.59 24.70
CA GLN A 589 37.89 -0.63 23.73
C GLN A 589 39.22 -0.17 24.33
N LYS A 590 39.23 0.95 25.08
CA LYS A 590 40.43 1.44 25.79
C LYS A 590 40.92 0.44 26.83
N VAL A 591 40.01 -0.16 27.59
CA VAL A 591 40.32 -1.17 28.62
C VAL A 591 40.93 -2.42 28.00
N ASN A 592 40.37 -2.90 26.89
CA ASN A 592 40.94 -4.03 26.14
C ASN A 592 42.36 -3.70 25.65
N THR A 593 42.58 -2.46 25.18
CA THR A 593 43.91 -1.98 24.77
C THR A 593 44.91 -1.96 25.94
N LEU A 594 44.50 -1.48 27.12
CA LEU A 594 45.34 -1.49 28.32
C LEU A 594 45.62 -2.92 28.80
N LYS A 595 44.63 -3.82 28.69
CA LYS A 595 44.78 -5.25 29.01
C LYS A 595 45.82 -5.91 28.10
N THR A 596 45.76 -5.67 26.79
CA THR A 596 46.75 -6.21 25.84
C THR A 596 48.16 -5.65 26.06
N LYS A 597 48.28 -4.45 26.64
CA LYS A 597 49.57 -3.82 26.98
C LYS A 597 50.10 -4.19 28.37
N GLY A 598 49.38 -4.99 29.16
CA GLY A 598 49.77 -5.29 30.55
C GLY A 598 49.66 -4.12 31.53
N LEU A 599 48.98 -3.03 31.15
CA LEU A 599 48.88 -1.78 31.93
C LEU A 599 47.61 -1.72 32.80
N LEU A 600 46.83 -2.80 32.86
CA LEU A 600 45.57 -2.86 33.59
C LEU A 600 45.82 -3.18 35.07
N ASN A 601 45.98 -2.16 35.92
CA ASN A 601 46.14 -2.35 37.36
C ASN A 601 44.80 -2.62 38.08
N TYR A 602 44.89 -3.11 39.33
CA TYR A 602 43.71 -3.44 40.15
C TYR A 602 42.78 -2.24 40.35
N SER A 603 43.33 -1.05 40.62
CA SER A 603 42.55 0.19 40.85
C SER A 603 41.68 0.58 39.64
N LEU A 604 42.22 0.46 38.43
CA LEU A 604 41.46 0.77 37.22
C LEU A 604 40.34 -0.25 37.00
N LYS A 605 40.61 -1.53 37.26
CA LYS A 605 39.62 -2.62 37.14
C LYS A 605 38.44 -2.41 38.09
N THR A 606 38.67 -1.98 39.33
CA THR A 606 37.58 -1.64 40.28
C THR A 606 36.78 -0.44 39.81
N LYS A 607 37.41 0.64 39.32
CA LYS A 607 36.68 1.81 38.78
C LYS A 607 35.81 1.47 37.58
N ILE A 608 36.29 0.64 36.66
CA ILE A 608 35.52 0.16 35.51
C ILE A 608 34.31 -0.66 35.98
N LYS A 609 34.50 -1.54 36.98
CA LYS A 609 33.40 -2.32 37.56
C LYS A 609 32.34 -1.41 38.20
N SER A 610 32.77 -0.35 38.90
CA SER A 610 31.87 0.66 39.46
C SER A 610 31.10 1.40 38.36
N ILE A 611 31.74 1.79 37.26
CA ILE A 611 31.06 2.40 36.10
C ILE A 611 29.97 1.47 35.58
N VAL A 612 30.28 0.20 35.32
CA VAL A 612 29.29 -0.76 34.81
C VAL A 612 28.12 -0.93 35.78
N ASN A 613 28.39 -0.98 37.08
CA ASN A 613 27.35 -1.13 38.11
C ASN A 613 26.40 0.08 38.16
N GLU A 614 26.92 1.30 38.18
CA GLU A 614 26.11 2.53 38.16
C GLU A 614 25.22 2.60 36.91
N LEU A 615 25.73 2.12 35.77
CA LEU A 615 25.00 2.10 34.50
C LEU A 615 23.91 1.02 34.46
N GLN A 616 24.16 -0.14 35.06
CA GLN A 616 23.14 -1.18 35.22
C GLN A 616 22.03 -0.74 36.16
N ILE A 617 22.36 -0.03 37.25
CA ILE A 617 21.38 0.55 38.18
C ILE A 617 20.55 1.61 37.44
N SER A 618 21.19 2.56 36.76
CA SER A 618 20.52 3.59 35.97
C SER A 618 19.56 3.00 34.93
N LYS A 619 19.98 1.95 34.22
CA LYS A 619 19.13 1.27 33.24
C LYS A 619 17.88 0.66 33.90
N LYS A 620 18.05 -0.09 34.99
CA LYS A 620 16.91 -0.68 35.73
C LYS A 620 15.95 0.39 36.27
N LEU A 621 16.49 1.51 36.75
CA LEU A 621 15.69 2.63 37.23
C LEU A 621 14.95 3.33 36.10
N SER A 622 15.58 3.49 34.93
CA SER A 622 14.93 4.06 33.74
C SER A 622 13.85 3.16 33.16
N ASP A 623 14.04 1.84 33.20
CA ASP A 623 13.02 0.87 32.76
C ASP A 623 11.76 0.91 33.66
N ASN A 624 11.89 1.46 34.88
CA ASN A 624 10.82 1.61 35.88
C ASN A 624 10.38 3.08 36.10
N ASP A 625 10.73 4.00 35.19
CA ASP A 625 10.39 5.43 35.28
C ASP A 625 10.83 6.12 36.61
N SER A 626 11.91 5.66 37.25
CA SER A 626 12.39 6.23 38.52
C SER A 626 13.15 7.55 38.33
N ILE A 627 12.83 8.54 39.18
CA ILE A 627 13.48 9.85 39.25
C ILE A 627 14.96 9.79 39.68
N GLU A 628 15.44 8.64 40.18
CA GLU A 628 16.83 8.46 40.61
C GLU A 628 17.79 8.09 39.46
N ALA A 629 17.27 7.69 38.30
CA ALA A 629 18.10 7.30 37.15
C ALA A 629 19.14 8.35 36.74
N PRO A 630 18.83 9.68 36.71
CA PRO A 630 19.80 10.73 36.38
C PRO A 630 20.99 10.82 37.34
N TYR A 631 20.77 10.57 38.64
CA TYR A 631 21.83 10.59 39.65
C TYR A 631 22.92 9.56 39.35
N HIS A 632 22.51 8.32 39.03
CA HIS A 632 23.43 7.24 38.67
C HIS A 632 24.16 7.50 37.33
N ILE A 633 23.50 8.15 36.36
CA ILE A 633 24.15 8.60 35.11
C ILE A 633 25.26 9.61 35.42
N GLN A 634 25.01 10.59 36.29
CA GLN A 634 25.98 11.62 36.64
C GLN A 634 27.20 11.03 37.38
N LYS A 635 26.96 10.08 38.28
CA LYS A 635 28.03 9.35 38.98
C LYS A 635 28.87 8.50 38.01
N ALA A 636 28.24 7.83 37.04
CA ALA A 636 28.96 7.12 35.98
C ALA A 636 29.81 8.07 35.11
N LYS A 637 29.30 9.25 34.75
CA LYS A 637 30.06 10.28 34.00
C LYS A 637 31.31 10.72 34.78
N GLN A 638 31.21 10.94 36.10
CA GLN A 638 32.36 11.29 36.94
C GLN A 638 33.43 10.19 36.94
N LEU A 639 33.02 8.93 37.15
CA LEU A 639 33.94 7.79 37.12
C LEU A 639 34.61 7.59 35.75
N ILE A 640 33.88 7.79 34.65
CA ILE A 640 34.45 7.74 33.29
C ILE A 640 35.52 8.82 33.10
N ASN A 641 35.30 10.03 33.63
CA ASN A 641 36.30 11.10 33.57
C ASN A 641 37.57 10.74 34.35
N GLU A 642 37.45 10.09 35.51
CA GLU A 642 38.61 9.59 36.25
C GLU A 642 39.39 8.52 35.47
N VAL A 643 38.70 7.57 34.84
CA VAL A 643 39.33 6.54 34.00
C VAL A 643 40.02 7.16 32.79
N ASN A 644 39.41 8.16 32.15
CA ASN A 644 40.03 8.88 31.05
C ASN A 644 41.30 9.63 31.49
N ARG A 645 41.29 10.31 32.65
CA ARG A 645 42.49 10.97 33.20
C ARG A 645 43.61 9.95 33.46
N TYR A 646 43.28 8.78 33.99
CA TYR A 646 44.25 7.71 34.19
C TYR A 646 44.84 7.23 32.86
N TYR A 647 43.98 7.00 31.86
CA TYR A 647 44.41 6.58 30.53
C TYR A 647 45.37 7.59 29.89
N PHE A 648 45.04 8.88 29.93
CA PHE A 648 45.88 9.95 29.38
C PHE A 648 47.23 10.08 30.09
N LYS A 649 47.34 9.75 31.38
CA LYS A 649 48.61 9.79 32.13
C LYS A 649 49.58 8.66 31.73
N HIS A 650 49.06 7.57 31.16
CA HIS A 650 49.85 6.37 30.81
C HIS A 650 49.95 6.13 29.30
N GLN A 651 49.46 7.07 28.51
CA GLN A 651 49.70 7.18 27.08
C GLN A 651 50.90 8.09 26.88
#